data_AF-A0A935WXN9-F1
#
_entry.id   AF-A0A935WXN9-F1
#
_cell.length_a   1.000
_cell.length_b   1.000
_cell.length_c   1.000
_cell.angle_alpha   90.00
_cell.angle_beta   90.00
_cell.angle_gamma   90.00
#
_symmetry.space_group_name_H-M   'P 1'
#
loop_
_entity.id
_entity.type
_entity.pdbx_description
1 polymer ?
#
loop_
_entity_poly.entity_id
_entity_poly.type
_entity_poly.pdbx_seq_one_letter_code
_entity_poly.pdbx_strand_id
1 'polypeptide(L)'
;MKGEGDGTREGIGMGEGIGTREGVGTGEAAKDDGPGAHVGDGFERIDVSGRRDTESDGSGPTRPWASSGRRPLYRADPDRVLRVLAANQFDDPFLAFRELYANALDACRGRAGAAVELRVAPDRVVVADTGAGIDEAGIEAMTTLGGSTRRGADAIGRFGIGFASIFDPALGVSRVDFTAVRLGREGVRIQFEPEVSGGVSILVDDAPVPRSGGSRVEVFFSPARAPEDRVARITKVFEVHAAYSGVETTLNGRSLGRELADYIRDEVRDGAFTEVERALVTATAVRGPVGVAAIDPSRAESKFRAYHRGLFVCEIPLARAHGRPWPRGVFGAVNTEGLELVASRNAFVENERFAWFQAELQKLAQEAAYRVVRYFETTEESFARLVLLDALRRGLRTATPEGLLVESTDLFSGAAVRSPLFRAWGGRRHYTFEELVALKAADRFRATSYRPARWEGEGGPIMRADDSVERDIFRRLSGMKEMPAAARAEDIAHPSILSRLRDRLMSGPRAEYSLFQRAINPRSVTPGLRALVDALTAFLGTPEVSEAIGRLVPGPLPHLGFGCSRNAFGPVAAYRMGEIRFNTAHRIIRRLARVENPEIGARALLPVLAHELAHMCHELHDLDFYRTSRTLLRALVTAAARIDARRLGCSAASGS
;
A
#
# COMPACT_ATOMS: atom_id res chain seq x y z
N MET A 1 -74.32 4.72 -23.90
CA MET A 1 -74.56 4.29 -22.50
C MET A 1 -73.48 4.92 -21.64
N LYS A 2 -73.91 5.81 -20.73
CA LYS A 2 -73.08 6.51 -19.76
C LYS A 2 -72.63 5.55 -18.66
N GLY A 3 -71.46 5.82 -18.09
CA GLY A 3 -70.95 5.19 -16.87
C GLY A 3 -69.85 6.07 -16.29
N GLU A 4 -70.27 7.15 -15.63
CA GLU A 4 -69.45 8.03 -14.80
C GLU A 4 -68.99 7.30 -13.53
N GLY A 5 -67.80 7.66 -13.04
CA GLY A 5 -67.24 7.18 -11.78
C GLY A 5 -66.20 8.17 -11.29
N ASP A 6 -66.70 9.24 -10.69
CA ASP A 6 -65.95 10.29 -9.99
C ASP A 6 -65.59 9.82 -8.57
N GLY A 7 -64.46 10.29 -8.00
CA GLY A 7 -64.00 9.77 -6.70
C GLY A 7 -62.66 10.28 -6.16
N THR A 8 -62.58 11.59 -5.95
CA THR A 8 -61.93 12.29 -4.80
C THR A 8 -60.41 12.18 -4.51
N ARG A 9 -59.83 13.39 -4.51
CA ARG A 9 -58.59 13.88 -3.88
C ARG A 9 -58.53 13.65 -2.37
N GLU A 10 -57.35 13.30 -1.87
CA GLU A 10 -56.72 13.93 -0.69
C GLU A 10 -55.25 14.20 -1.02
N GLY A 11 -54.76 15.35 -0.57
CA GLY A 11 -53.43 15.86 -0.90
C GLY A 11 -52.48 15.95 0.29
N ILE A 12 -51.41 16.71 0.04
CA ILE A 12 -50.41 17.27 0.95
C ILE A 12 -49.17 16.38 1.16
N GLY A 13 -48.03 16.93 0.74
CA GLY A 13 -46.70 16.44 1.10
C GLY A 13 -45.61 16.91 0.13
N MET A 14 -45.41 18.23 0.00
CA MET A 14 -44.26 18.79 -0.70
C MET A 14 -42.96 18.39 0.01
N GLY A 15 -41.98 17.91 -0.76
CA GLY A 15 -40.58 17.80 -0.38
C GLY A 15 -39.73 18.32 -1.54
N GLU A 16 -39.16 19.50 -1.34
CA GLU A 16 -38.32 20.23 -2.28
C GLU A 16 -36.91 19.66 -2.40
N GLY A 17 -36.31 19.87 -3.58
CA GLY A 17 -34.86 19.99 -3.78
C GLY A 17 -34.12 18.68 -4.12
N ILE A 18 -33.20 18.60 -5.08
CA ILE A 18 -32.41 19.61 -5.80
C ILE A 18 -32.08 19.01 -7.17
N GLY A 19 -32.31 19.77 -8.24
CA GLY A 19 -32.08 19.33 -9.61
C GLY A 19 -30.60 19.39 -10.03
N THR A 20 -30.16 18.35 -10.72
CA THR A 20 -28.96 18.37 -11.56
C THR A 20 -29.35 18.86 -12.95
N ARG A 21 -28.89 20.07 -13.28
CA ARG A 21 -29.11 20.70 -14.58
C ARG A 21 -27.98 20.33 -15.51
N GLU A 22 -28.28 19.49 -16.51
CA GLU A 22 -27.49 19.36 -17.72
C GLU A 22 -27.52 20.67 -18.51
N GLY A 23 -26.36 21.06 -19.03
CA GLY A 23 -26.20 22.25 -19.86
C GLY A 23 -25.07 22.04 -20.84
N VAL A 24 -25.36 21.33 -21.93
CA VAL A 24 -24.54 21.27 -23.14
C VAL A 24 -24.54 22.66 -23.78
N GLY A 25 -23.35 23.26 -23.91
CA GLY A 25 -23.14 24.50 -24.64
C GLY A 25 -22.06 24.29 -25.69
N THR A 26 -22.47 24.15 -26.94
CA THR A 26 -21.62 24.23 -28.13
C THR A 26 -21.32 25.71 -28.40
N GLY A 27 -20.03 26.09 -28.39
CA GLY A 27 -19.57 27.42 -28.75
C GLY A 27 -18.33 27.33 -29.64
N GLU A 28 -18.50 27.72 -30.89
CA GLU A 28 -17.51 27.75 -31.96
C GLU A 28 -16.83 29.13 -32.03
N ALA A 29 -15.57 29.14 -32.45
CA ALA A 29 -14.75 30.23 -32.99
C ALA A 29 -14.24 31.36 -32.06
N ALA A 30 -12.90 31.49 -31.94
CA ALA A 30 -12.13 32.57 -32.58
C ALA A 30 -10.62 32.40 -32.32
N LYS A 31 -9.84 32.55 -33.40
CA LYS A 31 -8.38 32.76 -33.38
C LYS A 31 -8.09 34.19 -32.90
N ASP A 32 -7.11 34.36 -32.03
CA ASP A 32 -6.32 35.59 -31.99
C ASP A 32 -4.90 35.30 -31.45
N ASP A 33 -3.91 35.62 -32.28
CA ASP A 33 -2.47 35.46 -32.02
C ASP A 33 -1.93 36.75 -31.40
N GLY A 34 -1.58 36.71 -30.11
CA GLY A 34 -0.91 37.79 -29.40
C GLY A 34 0.50 37.39 -28.92
N PRO A 35 1.53 38.23 -29.10
CA PRO A 35 2.89 37.89 -28.71
C PRO A 35 3.06 37.97 -27.19
N GLY A 36 3.25 36.81 -26.55
CA GLY A 36 3.53 36.70 -25.12
C GLY A 36 4.92 37.28 -24.78
N ALA A 37 4.95 38.52 -24.32
CA ALA A 37 6.11 39.09 -23.65
C ALA A 37 6.34 38.35 -22.32
N HIS A 38 7.44 37.60 -22.23
CA HIS A 38 7.91 37.01 -20.98
C HIS A 38 8.28 38.12 -20.01
N VAL A 39 7.41 38.39 -19.03
CA VAL A 39 7.76 39.17 -17.84
C VAL A 39 8.66 38.28 -16.99
N GLY A 40 9.97 38.55 -17.04
CA GLY A 40 10.93 37.93 -16.13
C GLY A 40 10.76 38.52 -14.73
N ASP A 41 10.33 37.69 -13.79
CA ASP A 41 10.44 37.98 -12.36
C ASP A 41 11.92 37.98 -11.97
N GLY A 42 12.55 39.14 -12.10
CA GLY A 42 13.89 39.42 -11.58
C GLY A 42 13.79 39.84 -10.13
N PHE A 43 14.20 38.97 -9.21
CA PHE A 43 14.60 39.40 -7.87
C PHE A 43 15.95 40.10 -7.99
N GLU A 44 15.97 41.41 -7.76
CA GLU A 44 17.20 42.20 -7.78
C GLU A 44 17.82 42.24 -6.38
N ARG A 45 19.16 42.13 -6.35
CA ARG A 45 20.01 41.92 -5.18
C ARG A 45 19.95 43.07 -4.17
N ILE A 46 19.95 42.73 -2.87
CA ILE A 46 20.36 43.64 -1.80
C ILE A 46 21.80 43.26 -1.45
N ASP A 47 22.72 44.21 -1.57
CA ASP A 47 24.12 43.99 -1.21
C ASP A 47 24.26 44.02 0.32
N VAL A 48 24.51 42.86 0.93
CA VAL A 48 24.70 42.70 2.38
C VAL A 48 26.19 42.62 2.71
N SER A 49 27.02 43.45 2.07
CA SER A 49 28.35 43.73 2.59
C SER A 49 28.21 44.78 3.68
N GLY A 50 27.89 44.32 4.90
CA GLY A 50 27.86 45.14 6.10
C GLY A 50 29.26 45.63 6.48
N ARG A 51 29.84 46.52 5.69
CA ARG A 51 30.96 47.35 6.13
C ARG A 51 30.36 48.46 6.98
N ARG A 52 30.46 48.33 8.30
CA ARG A 52 30.25 49.46 9.21
C ARG A 52 31.34 50.47 8.91
N ASP A 53 31.04 51.41 8.04
CA ASP A 53 31.89 52.58 7.83
C ASP A 53 31.90 53.37 9.14
N THR A 54 33.03 53.31 9.82
CA THR A 54 33.41 54.23 10.88
C THR A 54 33.32 55.66 10.36
N GLU A 55 32.57 56.49 11.09
CA GLU A 55 32.41 57.92 10.89
C GLU A 55 33.73 58.58 10.46
N SER A 56 33.75 59.11 9.24
CA SER A 56 34.73 60.14 8.86
C SER A 56 33.97 61.34 8.34
N ASP A 57 34.07 62.43 9.11
CA ASP A 57 33.67 63.78 8.74
C ASP A 57 34.40 64.18 7.45
N GLY A 58 33.65 64.34 6.37
CA GLY A 58 34.20 64.71 5.07
C GLY A 58 33.12 65.28 4.16
N SER A 59 32.83 66.57 4.34
CA SER A 59 31.96 67.37 3.48
C SER A 59 32.50 67.41 2.03
N GLY A 60 32.10 66.45 1.22
CA GLY A 60 32.26 66.45 -0.23
C GLY A 60 30.89 66.47 -0.92
N PRO A 61 30.70 67.21 -2.02
CA PRO A 61 29.41 67.33 -2.68
C PRO A 61 28.99 65.97 -3.25
N THR A 62 27.94 65.42 -2.66
CA THR A 62 27.26 64.21 -3.11
C THR A 62 26.75 64.41 -4.53
N ARG A 63 27.39 63.75 -5.50
CA ARG A 63 26.81 63.58 -6.84
C ARG A 63 25.54 62.73 -6.68
N PRO A 64 24.35 63.24 -7.02
CA PRO A 64 23.15 62.43 -6.98
C PRO A 64 23.26 61.41 -8.11
N TRP A 65 23.53 60.15 -7.75
CA TRP A 65 23.26 59.04 -8.65
C TRP A 65 21.76 59.03 -8.88
N ALA A 66 21.35 59.57 -10.02
CA ALA A 66 20.03 59.40 -10.59
C ALA A 66 19.90 57.93 -11.04
N SER A 67 19.74 57.01 -10.09
CA SER A 67 19.23 55.68 -10.38
C SER A 67 17.71 55.79 -10.48
N SER A 68 17.22 55.81 -11.72
CA SER A 68 15.84 55.50 -12.10
C SER A 68 15.50 54.02 -11.84
N GLY A 69 16.15 53.40 -10.86
CA GLY A 69 15.99 52.01 -10.47
C GLY A 69 14.66 51.86 -9.73
N ARG A 70 13.74 51.14 -10.36
CA ARG A 70 12.47 50.72 -9.77
C ARG A 70 12.75 50.15 -8.38
N ARG A 71 12.32 50.84 -7.33
CA ARG A 71 12.33 50.25 -5.99
C ARG A 71 11.52 48.95 -6.06
N PRO A 72 12.06 47.80 -5.61
CA PRO A 72 11.32 46.55 -5.65
C PRO A 72 10.02 46.71 -4.87
N LEU A 73 8.92 46.24 -5.46
CA LEU A 73 7.56 46.37 -4.91
C LEU A 73 7.42 45.69 -3.54
N TYR A 74 8.26 44.66 -3.29
CA TYR A 74 8.32 43.92 -2.04
C TYR A 74 9.76 43.78 -1.57
N ARG A 75 9.96 43.85 -0.24
CA ARG A 75 11.22 43.53 0.43
C ARG A 75 10.97 42.39 1.41
N ALA A 76 11.81 41.38 1.36
CA ALA A 76 11.81 40.29 2.33
C ALA A 76 13.09 40.35 3.15
N ASP A 77 12.98 40.05 4.44
CA ASP A 77 14.13 39.80 5.31
C ASP A 77 14.67 38.39 4.98
N PRO A 78 15.87 38.28 4.38
CA PRO A 78 16.38 37.00 3.88
C PRO A 78 16.57 35.97 5.00
N ASP A 79 17.00 36.39 6.19
CA ASP A 79 17.22 35.48 7.33
C ASP A 79 15.90 34.93 7.84
N ARG A 80 14.88 35.80 7.90
CA ARG A 80 13.53 35.38 8.27
C ARG A 80 12.95 34.41 7.23
N VAL A 81 13.11 34.69 5.94
CA VAL A 81 12.61 33.81 4.88
C VAL A 81 13.35 32.47 4.92
N LEU A 82 14.67 32.46 5.04
CA LEU A 82 15.46 31.24 5.14
C LEU A 82 15.00 30.39 6.32
N ARG A 83 14.85 30.99 7.51
CA ARG A 83 14.38 30.29 8.70
C ARG A 83 13.00 29.68 8.53
N VAL A 84 12.06 30.42 7.94
CA VAL A 84 10.70 29.94 7.70
C VAL A 84 10.70 28.83 6.67
N LEU A 85 11.42 28.98 5.55
CA LEU A 85 11.51 27.94 4.52
C LEU A 85 12.16 26.68 5.08
N ALA A 86 13.33 26.80 5.71
CA ALA A 86 14.05 25.65 6.25
C ALA A 86 13.19 24.83 7.21
N ALA A 87 12.49 25.47 8.14
CA ALA A 87 11.68 24.81 9.17
C ALA A 87 10.29 24.32 8.71
N ASN A 88 9.79 24.76 7.54
CA ASN A 88 8.41 24.46 7.11
C ASN A 88 8.33 23.88 5.68
N GLN A 89 9.45 23.63 5.01
CA GLN A 89 9.45 23.08 3.66
C GLN A 89 8.98 21.61 3.64
N PHE A 90 9.27 20.85 4.68
CA PHE A 90 8.93 19.44 4.81
C PHE A 90 8.37 19.12 6.18
N ASP A 91 7.39 18.23 6.24
CA ASP A 91 6.89 17.68 7.51
C ASP A 91 7.96 16.84 8.23
N ASP A 92 8.86 16.21 7.46
CA ASP A 92 10.05 15.54 7.96
C ASP A 92 11.32 16.29 7.51
N PRO A 93 12.08 16.91 8.44
CA PRO A 93 13.29 17.66 8.11
C PRO A 93 14.37 16.80 7.44
N PHE A 94 14.36 15.47 7.64
CA PHE A 94 15.31 14.56 7.01
C PHE A 94 15.12 14.44 5.49
N LEU A 95 14.00 14.92 4.94
CA LEU A 95 13.83 15.03 3.49
C LEU A 95 14.76 16.06 2.85
N ALA A 96 15.45 16.91 3.63
CA ALA A 96 16.54 17.73 3.11
C ALA A 96 17.65 16.91 2.42
N PHE A 97 17.91 15.68 2.89
CA PHE A 97 18.91 14.80 2.27
C PHE A 97 18.46 14.26 0.91
N ARG A 98 17.14 14.13 0.67
CA ARG A 98 16.59 13.85 -0.67
C ARG A 98 16.94 14.98 -1.64
N GLU A 99 16.90 16.23 -1.18
CA GLU A 99 17.21 17.41 -2.01
C GLU A 99 18.69 17.46 -2.41
N LEU A 100 19.61 17.13 -1.48
CA LEU A 100 21.03 17.01 -1.80
C LEU A 100 21.28 15.91 -2.85
N TYR A 101 20.63 14.76 -2.69
CA TYR A 101 20.72 13.68 -3.67
C TYR A 101 20.14 14.07 -5.04
N ALA A 102 19.00 14.76 -5.06
CA ALA A 102 18.40 15.26 -6.29
C ALA A 102 19.32 16.21 -7.05
N ASN A 103 20.06 17.07 -6.33
CA ASN A 103 21.02 17.98 -6.94
C ASN A 103 22.21 17.24 -7.58
N ALA A 104 22.70 16.19 -6.91
CA ALA A 104 23.72 15.29 -7.43
C ALA A 104 23.23 14.54 -8.68
N LEU A 105 22.00 14.01 -8.66
CA LEU A 105 21.40 13.34 -9.82
C LEU A 105 21.29 14.26 -11.03
N ASP A 106 20.79 15.48 -10.84
CA ASP A 106 20.73 16.48 -11.91
C ASP A 106 22.14 16.79 -12.47
N ALA A 107 23.20 16.79 -11.63
CA ALA A 107 24.58 17.01 -12.08
C ALA A 107 25.15 15.82 -12.87
N CYS A 108 24.68 14.61 -12.60
CA CYS A 108 25.06 13.38 -13.31
C CYS A 108 24.32 13.21 -14.65
N ARG A 109 23.21 13.92 -14.89
CA ARG A 109 22.40 13.70 -16.09
C ARG A 109 23.15 13.92 -17.39
N GLY A 110 22.89 13.05 -18.36
CA GLY A 110 23.49 13.12 -19.69
C GLY A 110 24.97 12.74 -19.76
N ARG A 111 25.60 12.40 -18.62
CA ARG A 111 27.01 12.03 -18.55
C ARG A 111 27.16 10.52 -18.39
N ALA A 112 27.78 9.88 -19.39
CA ALA A 112 28.08 8.45 -19.35
C ALA A 112 29.06 8.13 -18.20
N GLY A 113 28.79 7.07 -17.45
CA GLY A 113 29.61 6.65 -16.30
C GLY A 113 29.54 7.61 -15.10
N ALA A 114 28.55 8.50 -15.05
CA ALA A 114 28.33 9.33 -13.88
C ALA A 114 27.83 8.48 -12.70
N ALA A 115 28.30 8.82 -11.50
CA ALA A 115 28.01 8.10 -10.27
C ALA A 115 27.82 9.06 -9.10
N VAL A 116 27.09 8.59 -8.08
CA VAL A 116 26.86 9.29 -6.81
C VAL A 116 27.34 8.43 -5.65
N GLU A 117 28.16 9.00 -4.79
CA GLU A 117 28.62 8.39 -3.54
C GLU A 117 27.95 9.07 -2.35
N LEU A 118 27.31 8.25 -1.52
CA LEU A 118 26.64 8.65 -0.28
C LEU A 118 27.35 8.00 0.91
N ARG A 119 27.74 8.81 1.90
CA ARG A 119 28.27 8.32 3.17
C ARG A 119 27.52 8.96 4.33
N VAL A 120 27.08 8.14 5.29
CA VAL A 120 26.38 8.59 6.49
C VAL A 120 27.16 8.12 7.71
N ALA A 121 27.71 9.07 8.46
CA ALA A 121 28.43 8.85 9.70
C ALA A 121 27.77 9.63 10.86
N PRO A 122 28.10 9.34 12.13
CA PRO A 122 27.51 10.05 13.27
C PRO A 122 27.80 11.56 13.26
N ASP A 123 29.00 11.98 12.86
CA ASP A 123 29.44 13.37 12.87
C ASP A 123 29.13 14.12 11.57
N ARG A 124 28.96 13.40 10.45
CA ARG A 124 28.74 14.02 9.14
C ARG A 124 28.05 13.14 8.10
N VAL A 125 27.48 13.77 7.08
CA VAL A 125 27.00 13.14 5.84
C VAL A 125 27.78 13.69 4.65
N VAL A 126 28.08 12.82 3.69
CA VAL A 126 28.74 13.18 2.43
C VAL A 126 27.84 12.78 1.27
N VAL A 127 27.61 13.71 0.34
CA VAL A 127 27.01 13.47 -0.98
C VAL A 127 28.01 13.95 -2.02
N ALA A 128 28.57 13.03 -2.80
CA ALA A 128 29.52 13.36 -3.86
C ALA A 128 29.04 12.81 -5.20
N ASP A 129 29.26 13.54 -6.27
CA ASP A 129 28.95 13.14 -7.63
C ASP A 129 30.16 13.30 -8.56
N THR A 130 30.11 12.59 -9.70
CA THR A 130 31.08 12.71 -10.80
C THR A 130 30.50 13.52 -11.97
N GLY A 131 29.54 14.40 -11.69
CA GLY A 131 28.76 15.18 -12.64
C GLY A 131 29.51 16.36 -13.28
N ALA A 132 28.77 17.36 -13.73
CA ALA A 132 29.32 18.50 -14.49
C ALA A 132 30.12 19.52 -13.65
N GLY A 133 30.02 19.49 -12.32
CA GLY A 133 30.58 20.53 -11.44
C GLY A 133 29.67 21.76 -11.36
N ILE A 134 30.27 22.95 -11.18
CA ILE A 134 29.56 24.23 -11.04
C ILE A 134 30.23 25.35 -11.85
N ASP A 135 29.45 26.26 -12.39
CA ASP A 135 29.91 27.49 -13.04
C ASP A 135 29.65 28.73 -12.16
N GLU A 136 30.05 29.91 -12.62
CA GLU A 136 29.89 31.16 -11.84
C GLU A 136 28.42 31.48 -11.56
N ALA A 137 27.53 31.25 -12.54
CA ALA A 137 26.10 31.41 -12.35
C ALA A 137 25.53 30.42 -11.33
N GLY A 138 26.07 29.19 -11.29
CA GLY A 138 25.72 28.17 -10.30
C GLY A 138 26.18 28.57 -8.90
N ILE A 139 27.38 29.14 -8.77
CA ILE A 139 27.89 29.68 -7.49
C ILE A 139 26.97 30.80 -7.00
N GLU A 140 26.62 31.74 -7.86
CA GLU A 140 25.68 32.82 -7.54
C GLU A 140 24.30 32.27 -7.13
N ALA A 141 23.78 31.29 -7.88
CA ALA A 141 22.49 30.67 -7.59
C ALA A 141 22.50 29.93 -6.24
N MET A 142 23.61 29.26 -5.87
CA MET A 142 23.70 28.53 -4.61
C MET A 142 23.85 29.46 -3.39
N THR A 143 24.41 30.66 -3.59
CA THR A 143 24.53 31.68 -2.54
C THR A 143 23.34 32.63 -2.47
N THR A 144 22.35 32.46 -3.36
CA THR A 144 21.14 33.29 -3.44
C THR A 144 19.89 32.48 -3.14
N LEU A 145 19.10 32.88 -2.15
CA LEU A 145 17.84 32.19 -1.83
C LEU A 145 16.84 32.28 -2.99
N GLY A 146 16.36 31.12 -3.47
CA GLY A 146 15.51 31.05 -4.67
C GLY A 146 16.28 31.13 -5.99
N GLY A 147 17.61 31.23 -5.93
CA GLY A 147 18.49 31.16 -7.09
C GLY A 147 18.50 29.76 -7.70
N SER A 148 18.28 29.66 -9.01
CA SER A 148 18.50 28.43 -9.76
C SER A 148 18.90 28.74 -11.20
N THR A 149 20.02 28.14 -11.63
CA THR A 149 20.45 28.11 -13.04
C THR A 149 19.67 27.08 -13.84
N ARG A 150 18.96 26.17 -13.16
CA ARG A 150 18.24 25.08 -13.79
C ARG A 150 16.80 25.49 -14.10
N ARG A 151 16.65 26.30 -15.13
CA ARG A 151 15.36 26.78 -15.64
C ARG A 151 14.97 26.01 -16.89
N GLY A 152 14.38 24.84 -16.70
CA GLY A 152 13.88 24.02 -17.79
C GLY A 152 12.87 23.00 -17.27
N ALA A 153 12.01 22.50 -18.15
CA ALA A 153 11.15 21.38 -17.83
C ALA A 153 11.99 20.21 -17.30
N ASP A 154 13.24 20.07 -17.77
CA ASP A 154 14.18 18.96 -17.58
C ASP A 154 15.00 18.91 -16.27
N ALA A 155 14.85 19.90 -15.39
CA ALA A 155 15.54 19.93 -14.10
C ALA A 155 14.65 19.47 -12.92
N ILE A 156 15.22 18.73 -11.95
CA ILE A 156 14.54 18.51 -10.66
C ILE A 156 14.62 19.81 -9.82
N GLY A 157 15.79 20.45 -9.79
CA GLY A 157 16.15 21.65 -9.03
C GLY A 157 15.54 22.99 -9.47
N ARG A 158 14.27 23.07 -9.89
CA ARG A 158 13.72 24.31 -10.50
C ARG A 158 13.56 25.50 -9.54
N PHE A 159 13.21 25.27 -8.28
CA PHE A 159 12.77 26.33 -7.37
C PHE A 159 13.89 27.07 -6.64
N GLY A 160 15.13 26.54 -6.61
CA GLY A 160 16.24 27.20 -5.92
C GLY A 160 16.14 27.27 -4.39
N ILE A 161 15.22 26.50 -3.78
CA ILE A 161 15.01 26.47 -2.32
C ILE A 161 15.39 25.12 -1.70
N GLY A 162 15.62 24.07 -2.49
CA GLY A 162 15.89 22.72 -1.98
C GLY A 162 17.12 22.66 -1.07
N PHE A 163 18.19 23.40 -1.39
CA PHE A 163 19.39 23.44 -0.56
C PHE A 163 19.14 24.10 0.81
N ALA A 164 18.25 25.09 0.89
CA ALA A 164 17.93 25.78 2.13
C ALA A 164 17.34 24.86 3.22
N SER A 165 16.67 23.77 2.82
CA SER A 165 16.10 22.78 3.75
C SER A 165 17.14 22.11 4.66
N ILE A 166 18.42 22.07 4.27
CA ILE A 166 19.47 21.47 5.10
C ILE A 166 19.74 22.25 6.38
N PHE A 167 19.30 23.52 6.42
CA PHE A 167 19.47 24.41 7.56
C PHE A 167 18.29 24.36 8.54
N ASP A 168 17.41 23.36 8.42
CA ASP A 168 16.37 23.12 9.44
C ASP A 168 17.02 22.94 10.82
N PRO A 169 16.64 23.74 11.84
CA PRO A 169 17.20 23.64 13.19
C PRO A 169 17.10 22.25 13.81
N ALA A 170 16.06 21.47 13.47
CA ALA A 170 15.83 20.12 13.99
C ALA A 170 16.87 19.10 13.50
N LEU A 171 17.61 19.40 12.43
CA LEU A 171 18.71 18.55 11.96
C LEU A 171 19.98 18.73 12.80
N GLY A 172 20.11 19.86 13.52
CA GLY A 172 21.29 20.16 14.33
C GLY A 172 22.57 20.35 13.50
N VAL A 173 22.46 20.80 12.25
CA VAL A 173 23.61 21.09 11.37
C VAL A 173 24.46 22.22 11.95
N SER A 174 25.77 22.01 11.98
CA SER A 174 26.76 23.00 12.43
C SER A 174 27.51 23.67 11.28
N ARG A 175 27.70 22.96 10.17
CA ARG A 175 28.40 23.47 8.99
C ARG A 175 28.02 22.65 7.75
N VAL A 176 27.98 23.29 6.58
CA VAL A 176 27.94 22.60 5.29
C VAL A 176 29.12 23.07 4.45
N ASP A 177 29.93 22.12 3.97
CA ASP A 177 31.03 22.37 3.03
C ASP A 177 30.64 21.85 1.64
N PHE A 178 30.55 22.73 0.65
CA PHE A 178 30.39 22.38 -0.75
C PHE A 178 31.73 22.56 -1.47
N THR A 179 32.15 21.55 -2.23
CA THR A 179 33.33 21.62 -3.10
C THR A 179 32.98 21.12 -4.49
N ALA A 180 33.44 21.80 -5.54
CA ALA A 180 33.14 21.40 -6.92
C ALA A 180 34.24 21.75 -7.90
N VAL A 181 34.28 21.00 -9.00
CA VAL A 181 35.02 21.42 -10.20
C VAL A 181 34.40 22.68 -10.78
N ARG A 182 35.25 23.67 -11.10
CA ARG A 182 34.88 24.86 -11.84
C ARG A 182 35.36 24.72 -13.28
N LEU A 183 34.48 24.92 -14.26
CA LEU A 183 34.83 24.73 -15.67
C LEU A 183 35.99 25.64 -16.08
N GLY A 184 37.13 25.04 -16.43
CA GLY A 184 38.33 25.75 -16.90
C GLY A 184 39.13 26.50 -15.83
N ARG A 185 38.87 26.25 -14.53
CA ARG A 185 39.55 26.91 -13.40
C ARG A 185 39.91 25.90 -12.30
N GLU A 186 40.61 26.35 -11.26
CA GLU A 186 40.73 25.59 -10.02
C GLU A 186 39.35 25.35 -9.39
N GLY A 187 39.25 24.35 -8.51
CA GLY A 187 37.98 24.04 -7.84
C GLY A 187 37.50 25.19 -6.96
N VAL A 188 36.23 25.13 -6.55
CA VAL A 188 35.64 26.08 -5.60
C VAL A 188 35.26 25.37 -4.32
N ARG A 189 35.42 26.05 -3.18
CA ARG A 189 34.82 25.68 -1.90
C ARG A 189 33.85 26.77 -1.46
N ILE A 190 32.66 26.35 -1.03
CA ILE A 190 31.65 27.23 -0.45
C ILE A 190 31.27 26.65 0.90
N GLN A 191 31.55 27.39 1.96
CA GLN A 191 31.28 27.00 3.34
C GLN A 191 30.08 27.79 3.86
N PHE A 192 29.13 27.07 4.44
CA PHE A 192 27.91 27.61 5.04
C PHE A 192 27.90 27.31 6.53
N GLU A 193 27.78 28.33 7.38
CA GLU A 193 27.66 28.14 8.83
C GLU A 193 26.34 28.73 9.34
N PRO A 194 25.42 27.90 9.86
CA PRO A 194 24.18 28.38 10.45
C PRO A 194 24.46 29.25 11.68
N GLU A 195 23.89 30.45 11.69
CA GLU A 195 24.01 31.38 12.80
C GLU A 195 22.90 31.18 13.84
N VAL A 196 23.15 31.61 15.08
CA VAL A 196 22.13 31.60 16.15
C VAL A 196 20.95 32.54 15.82
N SER A 197 21.21 33.58 15.02
CA SER A 197 20.21 34.49 14.47
C SER A 197 19.24 33.81 13.50
N GLY A 198 19.53 32.59 13.05
CA GLY A 198 18.77 31.88 12.01
C GLY A 198 19.14 32.29 10.58
N GLY A 199 20.14 33.15 10.40
CA GLY A 199 20.83 33.37 9.13
C GLY A 199 21.88 32.28 8.85
N VAL A 200 22.59 32.41 7.73
CA VAL A 200 23.71 31.53 7.36
C VAL A 200 24.85 32.40 6.85
N SER A 201 26.03 32.26 7.46
CA SER A 201 27.24 32.90 6.95
C SER A 201 27.79 32.07 5.78
N ILE A 202 28.26 32.76 4.74
CA ILE A 202 28.74 32.14 3.50
C ILE A 202 30.17 32.60 3.23
N LEU A 203 31.09 31.65 3.08
CA LEU A 203 32.46 31.89 2.66
C LEU A 203 32.72 31.17 1.33
N VAL A 204 33.29 31.86 0.35
CA VAL A 204 33.61 31.33 -0.98
C VAL A 204 35.11 31.47 -1.21
N ASP A 205 35.80 30.34 -1.39
CA ASP A 205 37.24 30.28 -1.60
C ASP A 205 37.59 29.39 -2.81
N ASP A 206 38.79 29.57 -3.37
CA ASP A 206 39.36 28.60 -4.29
C ASP A 206 39.81 27.35 -3.54
N ALA A 207 39.69 26.17 -4.17
CA ALA A 207 40.00 24.90 -3.55
C ALA A 207 40.50 23.87 -4.56
N PRO A 208 41.22 22.83 -4.11
CA PRO A 208 41.57 21.70 -4.97
C PRO A 208 40.32 21.05 -5.57
N VAL A 209 40.44 20.61 -6.83
CA VAL A 209 39.38 19.84 -7.50
C VAL A 209 39.03 18.60 -6.66
N PRO A 210 37.72 18.34 -6.39
CA PRO A 210 37.30 17.12 -5.73
C PRO A 210 37.79 15.88 -6.49
N ARG A 211 38.24 14.84 -5.77
CA ARG A 211 38.72 13.60 -6.38
C ARG A 211 37.67 12.90 -7.25
N SER A 212 36.38 13.15 -7.02
CA SER A 212 35.28 12.63 -7.83
C SER A 212 35.17 13.32 -9.21
N GLY A 213 35.76 14.50 -9.39
CA GLY A 213 35.67 15.29 -10.63
C GLY A 213 34.34 16.00 -10.87
N GLY A 214 33.35 15.86 -9.96
CA GLY A 214 32.08 16.57 -9.98
C GLY A 214 31.94 17.52 -8.79
N SER A 215 30.87 17.37 -8.01
CA SER A 215 30.67 18.10 -6.76
C SER A 215 30.70 17.19 -5.52
N ARG A 216 30.87 17.79 -4.35
CA ARG A 216 30.90 17.12 -3.05
C ARG A 216 30.36 18.05 -1.97
N VAL A 217 29.28 17.63 -1.32
CA VAL A 217 28.65 18.27 -0.16
C VAL A 217 28.99 17.46 1.09
N GLU A 218 29.53 18.11 2.11
CA GLU A 218 29.71 17.55 3.44
C GLU A 218 28.86 18.34 4.45
N VAL A 219 27.95 17.65 5.14
CA VAL A 219 27.08 18.22 6.17
C VAL A 219 27.59 17.76 7.53
N PHE A 220 28.05 18.69 8.36
CA PHE A 220 28.55 18.43 9.71
C PHE A 220 27.45 18.70 10.75
N PHE A 221 27.38 17.84 11.76
CA PHE A 221 26.39 17.95 12.82
C PHE A 221 27.00 18.41 14.14
N SER A 222 26.24 19.20 14.89
CA SER A 222 26.55 19.53 16.27
C SER A 222 26.20 18.35 17.19
N PRO A 223 27.15 17.78 17.93
CA PRO A 223 26.86 16.68 18.86
C PRO A 223 25.79 17.02 19.91
N ALA A 224 25.70 18.30 20.28
CA ALA A 224 24.75 18.79 21.29
C ALA A 224 23.32 19.02 20.77
N ARG A 225 23.13 19.15 19.45
CA ARG A 225 21.83 19.52 18.85
C ARG A 225 21.25 18.44 17.95
N ALA A 226 22.09 17.60 17.35
CA ALA A 226 21.66 16.67 16.32
C ALA A 226 20.94 15.45 16.93
N PRO A 227 19.79 15.01 16.37
CA PRO A 227 19.05 13.86 16.87
C PRO A 227 19.89 12.58 16.94
N GLU A 228 19.72 11.76 17.97
CA GLU A 228 20.49 10.52 18.16
C GLU A 228 20.24 9.49 17.04
N ASP A 229 19.02 9.44 16.52
CA ASP A 229 18.58 8.51 15.48
C ASP A 229 18.91 8.97 14.04
N ARG A 230 19.59 10.12 13.89
CA ARG A 230 19.86 10.75 12.59
C ARG A 230 20.50 9.82 11.58
N VAL A 231 21.47 9.00 11.98
CA VAL A 231 22.17 8.08 11.06
C VAL A 231 21.18 7.10 10.43
N ALA A 232 20.30 6.51 11.24
CA ALA A 232 19.28 5.59 10.76
C ALA A 232 18.27 6.29 9.84
N ARG A 233 17.80 7.49 10.23
CA ARG A 233 16.82 8.26 9.45
C ARG A 233 17.38 8.74 8.10
N ILE A 234 18.58 9.28 8.07
CA ILE A 234 19.24 9.73 6.82
C ILE A 234 19.53 8.55 5.90
N THR A 235 20.04 7.45 6.45
CA THR A 235 20.25 6.21 5.69
C THR A 235 18.94 5.75 5.06
N LYS A 236 17.83 5.78 5.82
CA LYS A 236 16.51 5.42 5.32
C LYS A 236 16.03 6.33 4.19
N VAL A 237 16.25 7.64 4.29
CA VAL A 237 15.92 8.60 3.21
C VAL A 237 16.68 8.23 1.94
N PHE A 238 18.00 8.02 2.01
CA PHE A 238 18.76 7.63 0.82
C PHE A 238 18.35 6.27 0.26
N GLU A 239 18.13 5.27 1.11
CA GLU A 239 17.62 3.96 0.69
C GLU A 239 16.30 4.06 -0.08
N VAL A 240 15.40 4.93 0.35
CA VAL A 240 14.08 5.10 -0.26
C VAL A 240 14.18 5.90 -1.56
N HIS A 241 14.93 7.01 -1.56
CA HIS A 241 14.91 7.97 -2.66
C HIS A 241 15.96 7.72 -3.74
N ALA A 242 17.02 6.95 -3.43
CA ALA A 242 18.08 6.59 -4.37
C ALA A 242 18.00 5.15 -4.89
N ALA A 243 16.97 4.38 -4.51
CA ALA A 243 16.90 2.96 -4.86
C ALA A 243 16.90 2.70 -6.38
N TYR A 244 16.16 3.51 -7.14
CA TYR A 244 15.88 3.28 -8.57
C TYR A 244 16.16 4.51 -9.44
N SER A 245 17.33 5.13 -9.25
CA SER A 245 17.67 6.35 -9.96
C SER A 245 18.17 6.16 -11.38
N GLY A 246 18.57 4.94 -11.77
CA GLY A 246 19.26 4.67 -13.03
C GLY A 246 20.67 5.27 -13.12
N VAL A 247 21.18 5.87 -12.03
CA VAL A 247 22.53 6.40 -11.92
C VAL A 247 23.26 5.57 -10.87
N GLU A 248 24.47 5.09 -11.20
CA GLU A 248 25.28 4.30 -10.26
C GLU A 248 25.39 5.05 -8.93
N THR A 249 24.77 4.52 -7.89
CA THR A 249 24.73 5.16 -6.58
C THR A 249 25.28 4.19 -5.54
N THR A 250 26.13 4.64 -4.63
CA THR A 250 26.56 3.83 -3.48
C THR A 250 26.18 4.52 -2.18
N LEU A 251 25.73 3.75 -1.19
CA LEU A 251 25.42 4.22 0.16
C LEU A 251 26.20 3.39 1.17
N ASN A 252 27.19 4.01 1.82
CA ASN A 252 28.12 3.33 2.72
C ASN A 252 28.73 2.07 2.09
N GLY A 253 29.08 2.14 0.80
CA GLY A 253 29.64 1.04 0.01
C GLY A 253 28.62 0.05 -0.57
N ARG A 254 27.34 0.12 -0.18
CA ARG A 254 26.27 -0.72 -0.78
C ARG A 254 25.73 -0.06 -2.05
N SER A 255 25.61 -0.84 -3.13
CA SER A 255 25.01 -0.36 -4.39
C SER A 255 23.52 -0.07 -4.26
N LEU A 256 23.14 1.11 -4.74
CA LEU A 256 21.80 1.64 -4.98
C LEU A 256 21.74 2.09 -6.46
N GLY A 257 20.72 2.86 -6.84
CA GLY A 257 20.62 3.44 -8.18
C GLY A 257 20.33 2.42 -9.27
N ARG A 258 19.57 1.39 -8.94
CA ARG A 258 19.18 0.32 -9.89
C ARG A 258 18.26 0.87 -10.97
N GLU A 259 18.09 0.09 -12.03
CA GLU A 259 17.11 0.40 -13.05
C GLU A 259 15.68 0.23 -12.52
N LEU A 260 14.78 1.15 -12.86
CA LEU A 260 13.37 1.08 -12.47
C LEU A 260 12.73 -0.26 -12.89
N ALA A 261 13.20 -0.85 -13.99
CA ALA A 261 12.73 -2.14 -14.50
C ALA A 261 13.02 -3.32 -13.55
N ASP A 262 14.01 -3.20 -12.66
CA ASP A 262 14.34 -4.23 -11.68
C ASP A 262 13.47 -4.17 -10.41
N TYR A 263 12.61 -3.15 -10.27
CA TYR A 263 11.79 -2.92 -9.07
C TYR A 263 11.02 -4.15 -8.61
N ILE A 264 10.26 -4.80 -9.50
CA ILE A 264 9.46 -5.98 -9.14
C ILE A 264 10.36 -7.15 -8.74
N ARG A 265 11.50 -7.34 -9.41
CA ARG A 265 12.44 -8.42 -9.09
C ARG A 265 13.02 -8.25 -7.70
N ASP A 266 13.41 -7.01 -7.35
CA ASP A 266 13.91 -6.69 -6.02
C ASP A 266 12.84 -6.86 -4.95
N GLU A 267 11.63 -6.36 -5.17
CA GLU A 267 10.51 -6.54 -4.24
C GLU A 267 10.25 -8.03 -4.00
N VAL A 268 10.26 -8.86 -5.05
CA VAL A 268 10.12 -10.30 -4.93
C VAL A 268 11.27 -10.90 -4.12
N ARG A 269 12.53 -10.54 -4.42
CA ARG A 269 13.73 -11.05 -3.72
C ARG A 269 13.71 -10.71 -2.24
N ASP A 270 13.43 -9.45 -1.92
CA ASP A 270 13.57 -8.89 -0.57
C ASP A 270 12.27 -9.06 0.25
N GLY A 271 11.14 -9.33 -0.41
CA GLY A 271 9.83 -9.51 0.20
C GLY A 271 9.61 -10.89 0.83
N ALA A 272 8.82 -10.91 1.89
CA ALA A 272 8.44 -12.11 2.65
C ALA A 272 7.29 -12.90 1.98
N PHE A 273 7.46 -13.22 0.70
CA PHE A 273 6.50 -14.01 -0.09
C PHE A 273 6.65 -15.51 0.16
N THR A 274 5.52 -16.21 0.27
CA THR A 274 5.48 -17.67 0.12
C THR A 274 5.85 -18.07 -1.32
N GLU A 275 6.19 -19.34 -1.57
CA GLU A 275 6.56 -19.83 -2.90
C GLU A 275 5.46 -19.57 -3.95
N VAL A 276 4.20 -19.80 -3.58
CA VAL A 276 3.05 -19.58 -4.47
C VAL A 276 2.80 -18.09 -4.74
N GLU A 277 2.90 -17.24 -3.71
CA GLU A 277 2.79 -15.78 -3.88
C GLU A 277 3.92 -15.25 -4.77
N ARG A 278 5.15 -15.73 -4.56
CA ARG A 278 6.33 -15.39 -5.37
C ARG A 278 6.14 -15.77 -6.83
N ALA A 279 5.64 -16.97 -7.09
CA ALA A 279 5.36 -17.45 -8.44
C ALA A 279 4.31 -16.58 -9.15
N LEU A 280 3.22 -16.23 -8.46
CA LEU A 280 2.18 -15.35 -9.01
C LEU A 280 2.69 -13.93 -9.28
N VAL A 281 3.38 -13.31 -8.32
CA VAL A 281 3.93 -11.95 -8.49
C VAL A 281 4.91 -11.91 -9.66
N THR A 282 5.76 -12.93 -9.79
CA THR A 282 6.71 -13.04 -10.91
C THR A 282 6.00 -13.24 -12.24
N ALA A 283 4.99 -14.11 -12.30
CA ALA A 283 4.23 -14.38 -13.53
C ALA A 283 3.39 -13.19 -13.99
N THR A 284 2.96 -12.34 -13.05
CA THR A 284 2.17 -11.13 -13.33
C THR A 284 3.02 -9.88 -13.54
N ALA A 285 4.35 -10.00 -13.45
CA ALA A 285 5.25 -8.88 -13.71
C ALA A 285 5.17 -8.44 -15.18
N VAL A 286 4.90 -7.16 -15.40
CA VAL A 286 4.78 -6.53 -16.72
C VAL A 286 5.58 -5.25 -16.77
N ARG A 287 6.08 -4.93 -17.97
CA ARG A 287 6.73 -3.68 -18.29
C ARG A 287 5.92 -2.99 -19.38
N GLY A 288 5.62 -1.71 -19.19
CA GLY A 288 4.97 -0.86 -20.17
C GLY A 288 5.68 0.47 -20.33
N PRO A 289 5.07 1.40 -21.10
CA PRO A 289 5.68 2.69 -21.43
C PRO A 289 6.03 3.55 -20.22
N VAL A 290 5.20 3.50 -19.17
CA VAL A 290 5.37 4.32 -17.97
C VAL A 290 6.09 3.63 -16.82
N GLY A 291 6.40 2.33 -16.90
CA GLY A 291 7.06 1.62 -15.81
C GLY A 291 6.81 0.12 -15.76
N VAL A 292 6.81 -0.42 -14.55
CA VAL A 292 6.59 -1.84 -14.27
C VAL A 292 5.46 -2.04 -13.25
N ALA A 293 4.73 -3.15 -13.38
CA ALA A 293 3.64 -3.52 -12.48
C ALA A 293 3.63 -5.04 -12.23
N ALA A 294 3.03 -5.45 -11.12
CA ALA A 294 2.68 -6.83 -10.81
C ALA A 294 1.47 -6.88 -9.87
N ILE A 295 0.97 -8.10 -9.60
CA ILE A 295 -0.15 -8.34 -8.68
C ILE A 295 0.37 -8.99 -7.40
N ASP A 296 0.19 -8.31 -6.26
CA ASP A 296 0.42 -8.84 -4.92
C ASP A 296 -0.90 -8.81 -4.13
N PRO A 297 -1.65 -9.92 -4.08
CA PRO A 297 -2.96 -9.97 -3.43
C PRO A 297 -2.91 -9.71 -1.93
N SER A 298 -1.73 -9.77 -1.31
CA SER A 298 -1.55 -9.46 0.11
C SER A 298 -1.66 -7.95 0.39
N ARG A 299 -1.44 -7.09 -0.61
CA ARG A 299 -1.60 -5.63 -0.49
C ARG A 299 -3.08 -5.25 -0.53
N ALA A 300 -3.51 -4.46 0.46
CA ALA A 300 -4.90 -4.01 0.54
C ALA A 300 -5.25 -2.97 -0.54
N GLU A 301 -4.27 -2.15 -0.90
CA GLU A 301 -4.38 -1.01 -1.80
C GLU A 301 -3.54 -1.22 -3.06
N SER A 302 -3.98 -0.59 -4.14
CA SER A 302 -3.22 -0.56 -5.39
C SER A 302 -2.47 0.76 -5.48
N LYS A 303 -1.14 0.71 -5.43
CA LYS A 303 -0.27 1.88 -5.37
C LYS A 303 0.99 1.68 -6.19
N PHE A 304 1.44 2.76 -6.81
CA PHE A 304 2.67 2.79 -7.60
C PHE A 304 3.66 3.76 -7.00
N ARG A 305 4.91 3.35 -6.89
CA ARG A 305 6.00 4.24 -6.49
C ARG A 305 6.38 5.10 -7.69
N ALA A 306 6.17 6.40 -7.60
CA ALA A 306 6.46 7.35 -8.67
C ALA A 306 7.87 7.89 -8.55
N TYR A 307 8.63 7.74 -9.63
CA TYR A 307 9.98 8.27 -9.79
C TYR A 307 9.94 9.37 -10.84
N HIS A 308 10.42 10.56 -10.48
CA HIS A 308 10.59 11.65 -11.43
C HIS A 308 12.08 11.78 -11.70
N ARG A 309 12.50 11.36 -12.89
CA ARG A 309 13.91 11.38 -13.32
C ARG A 309 14.86 10.70 -12.33
N GLY A 310 14.47 9.49 -11.93
CA GLY A 310 15.22 8.66 -10.99
C GLY A 310 15.05 8.99 -9.51
N LEU A 311 14.41 10.11 -9.16
CA LEU A 311 14.13 10.44 -7.76
C LEU A 311 12.75 9.91 -7.35
N PHE A 312 12.66 9.14 -6.26
CA PHE A 312 11.35 8.81 -5.68
C PHE A 312 10.66 10.07 -5.17
N VAL A 313 9.42 10.28 -5.60
CA VAL A 313 8.60 11.46 -5.25
C VAL A 313 7.54 11.06 -4.23
N CYS A 314 6.62 10.18 -4.63
CA CYS A 314 5.50 9.75 -3.81
C CYS A 314 4.93 8.40 -4.26
N GLU A 315 3.94 7.90 -3.53
CA GLU A 315 3.10 6.80 -3.98
C GLU A 315 1.84 7.36 -4.66
N ILE A 316 1.55 6.90 -5.87
CA ILE A 316 0.34 7.23 -6.60
C ILE A 316 -0.68 6.11 -6.38
N PRO A 317 -1.82 6.36 -5.72
CA PRO A 317 -2.89 5.39 -5.64
C PRO A 317 -3.52 5.20 -7.01
N LEU A 318 -3.81 3.94 -7.37
CA LEU A 318 -4.56 3.64 -8.58
C LEU A 318 -6.06 3.62 -8.25
N ALA A 319 -6.82 4.50 -8.90
CA ALA A 319 -8.27 4.51 -8.80
C ALA A 319 -8.85 3.21 -9.37
N ARG A 320 -9.78 2.60 -8.63
CA ARG A 320 -10.48 1.39 -9.09
C ARG A 320 -11.67 1.78 -9.96
N ALA A 321 -11.83 1.10 -11.09
CA ALA A 321 -13.05 1.21 -11.87
C ALA A 321 -14.21 0.59 -11.06
N HIS A 322 -15.19 1.41 -10.69
CA HIS A 322 -16.40 0.92 -10.04
C HIS A 322 -17.15 -0.06 -10.97
N GLY A 323 -17.76 -1.08 -10.38
CA GLY A 323 -18.59 -2.03 -11.12
C GLY A 323 -17.83 -3.04 -11.97
N ARG A 324 -16.50 -3.14 -11.86
CA ARG A 324 -15.69 -4.08 -12.65
C ARG A 324 -14.91 -5.05 -11.76
N PRO A 325 -14.65 -6.29 -12.23
CA PRO A 325 -13.69 -7.17 -11.57
C PRO A 325 -12.32 -6.50 -11.50
N TRP A 326 -11.69 -6.52 -10.32
CA TRP A 326 -10.36 -5.94 -10.15
C TRP A 326 -9.56 -6.70 -9.10
N PRO A 327 -8.36 -7.21 -9.41
CA PRO A 327 -7.54 -7.91 -8.43
C PRO A 327 -7.02 -6.92 -7.39
N ARG A 328 -6.82 -7.41 -6.16
CA ARG A 328 -6.18 -6.59 -5.13
C ARG A 328 -4.72 -6.37 -5.43
N GLY A 329 -4.20 -5.27 -4.87
CA GLY A 329 -2.77 -5.13 -4.65
C GLY A 329 -1.93 -5.06 -5.92
N VAL A 330 -2.48 -4.52 -7.00
CA VAL A 330 -1.65 -4.03 -8.10
C VAL A 330 -0.60 -3.08 -7.53
N PHE A 331 0.68 -3.38 -7.76
CA PHE A 331 1.77 -2.53 -7.32
C PHE A 331 2.84 -2.44 -8.40
N GLY A 332 3.68 -1.42 -8.28
CA GLY A 332 4.73 -1.20 -9.27
C GLY A 332 5.53 0.05 -9.03
N ALA A 333 6.38 0.37 -9.99
CA ALA A 333 7.15 1.59 -10.01
C ALA A 333 7.10 2.23 -11.39
N VAL A 334 6.96 3.55 -11.42
CA VAL A 334 6.65 4.29 -12.65
C VAL A 334 7.53 5.52 -12.80
N ASN A 335 7.90 5.79 -14.05
CA ASN A 335 8.57 7.02 -14.42
C ASN A 335 7.52 8.09 -14.74
N THR A 336 7.70 9.27 -14.19
CA THR A 336 6.79 10.42 -14.29
C THR A 336 7.39 11.57 -15.09
N GLU A 337 8.27 11.25 -16.02
CA GLU A 337 8.78 12.21 -17.00
C GLU A 337 7.64 12.90 -17.74
N GLY A 338 7.72 14.24 -17.83
CA GLY A 338 6.69 15.08 -18.43
C GLY A 338 5.57 15.55 -17.49
N LEU A 339 5.50 15.01 -16.26
CA LEU A 339 4.58 15.50 -15.23
C LEU A 339 5.15 16.71 -14.48
N GLU A 340 4.25 17.58 -14.03
CA GLU A 340 4.60 18.76 -13.24
C GLU A 340 4.52 18.42 -11.74
N LEU A 341 5.61 18.67 -11.02
CA LEU A 341 5.67 18.48 -9.57
C LEU A 341 5.11 19.71 -8.84
N VAL A 342 4.43 19.46 -7.71
CA VAL A 342 4.16 20.54 -6.75
C VAL A 342 5.47 20.99 -6.08
N ALA A 343 5.49 22.18 -5.49
CA ALA A 343 6.70 22.77 -4.91
C ALA A 343 7.37 21.89 -3.83
N SER A 344 6.59 21.16 -3.03
CA SER A 344 7.09 20.24 -1.99
C SER A 344 7.68 18.93 -2.55
N ARG A 345 7.45 18.62 -3.83
CA ARG A 345 7.84 17.37 -4.50
C ARG A 345 7.32 16.10 -3.82
N ASN A 346 6.12 16.18 -3.24
CA ASN A 346 5.43 15.03 -2.66
C ASN A 346 4.16 14.66 -3.44
N ALA A 347 3.86 15.39 -4.53
CA ALA A 347 2.71 15.18 -5.38
C ALA A 347 2.94 15.77 -6.78
N PHE A 348 1.96 15.58 -7.65
CA PHE A 348 1.94 16.12 -9.01
C PHE A 348 0.78 17.10 -9.16
N VAL A 349 0.91 18.05 -10.07
CA VAL A 349 -0.19 18.94 -10.47
C VAL A 349 -1.20 18.12 -11.27
N GLU A 350 -2.46 18.13 -10.85
CA GLU A 350 -3.55 17.39 -11.49
C GLU A 350 -4.06 18.11 -12.74
N ASN A 351 -3.29 18.01 -13.84
CA ASN A 351 -3.63 18.55 -15.15
C ASN A 351 -3.92 17.42 -16.18
N GLU A 352 -4.17 17.78 -17.44
CA GLU A 352 -4.46 16.81 -18.52
C GLU A 352 -3.35 15.77 -18.71
N ARG A 353 -2.08 16.14 -18.51
CA ARG A 353 -0.95 15.20 -18.58
C ARG A 353 -0.98 14.18 -17.46
N PHE A 354 -1.32 14.62 -16.24
CA PHE A 354 -1.52 13.70 -15.12
C PHE A 354 -2.69 12.74 -15.37
N ALA A 355 -3.80 13.23 -15.93
CA ALA A 355 -4.94 12.39 -16.29
C ALA A 355 -4.58 11.35 -17.37
N TRP A 356 -3.85 11.75 -18.41
CA TRP A 356 -3.32 10.82 -19.42
C TRP A 356 -2.38 9.78 -18.81
N PHE A 357 -1.49 10.21 -17.91
CA PHE A 357 -0.59 9.31 -17.19
C PHE A 357 -1.35 8.30 -16.32
N GLN A 358 -2.42 8.71 -15.63
CA GLN A 358 -3.30 7.80 -14.89
C GLN A 358 -3.96 6.76 -15.80
N ALA A 359 -4.34 7.14 -17.03
CA ALA A 359 -4.88 6.20 -18.00
C ALA A 359 -3.83 5.17 -18.46
N GLU A 360 -2.58 5.59 -18.72
CA GLU A 360 -1.48 4.67 -19.03
C GLU A 360 -1.13 3.76 -17.85
N LEU A 361 -1.18 4.29 -16.62
CA LEU A 361 -1.01 3.52 -15.40
C LEU A 361 -2.10 2.45 -15.26
N GLN A 362 -3.34 2.80 -15.56
CA GLN A 362 -4.46 1.88 -15.55
C GLN A 362 -4.30 0.77 -16.60
N LYS A 363 -3.83 1.09 -17.82
CA LYS A 363 -3.52 0.09 -18.85
C LYS A 363 -2.43 -0.88 -18.39
N LEU A 364 -1.36 -0.36 -17.80
CA LEU A 364 -0.27 -1.17 -17.25
C LEU A 364 -0.79 -2.12 -16.15
N ALA A 365 -1.65 -1.61 -15.27
CA ALA A 365 -2.29 -2.40 -14.23
C ALA A 365 -3.23 -3.48 -14.78
N GLN A 366 -4.01 -3.16 -15.82
CA GLN A 366 -4.89 -4.12 -16.50
C GLN A 366 -4.10 -5.25 -17.17
N GLU A 367 -2.96 -4.94 -17.77
CA GLU A 367 -2.07 -5.96 -18.35
C GLU A 367 -1.49 -6.88 -17.26
N ALA A 368 -1.05 -6.34 -16.13
CA ALA A 368 -0.62 -7.14 -14.97
C ALA A 368 -1.75 -8.05 -14.45
N ALA A 369 -2.97 -7.51 -14.36
CA ALA A 369 -4.16 -8.24 -13.94
C ALA A 369 -4.52 -9.36 -14.92
N TYR A 370 -4.47 -9.09 -16.23
CA TYR A 370 -4.72 -10.07 -17.28
C TYR A 370 -3.75 -11.25 -17.20
N ARG A 371 -2.49 -11.03 -16.79
CA ARG A 371 -1.54 -12.12 -16.57
C ARG A 371 -1.92 -13.06 -15.42
N VAL A 372 -2.76 -12.65 -14.47
CA VAL A 372 -3.32 -13.56 -13.46
C VAL A 372 -4.19 -14.61 -14.15
N VAL A 373 -5.02 -14.20 -15.11
CA VAL A 373 -5.85 -15.10 -15.91
C VAL A 373 -4.98 -16.07 -16.69
N ARG A 374 -3.99 -15.57 -17.43
CA ARG A 374 -3.07 -16.41 -18.22
C ARG A 374 -2.29 -17.39 -17.35
N TYR A 375 -1.82 -16.95 -16.18
CA TYR A 375 -1.13 -17.80 -15.24
C TYR A 375 -2.05 -18.91 -14.73
N PHE A 376 -3.29 -18.59 -14.33
CA PHE A 376 -4.28 -19.58 -13.93
C PHE A 376 -4.62 -20.57 -15.06
N GLU A 377 -4.90 -20.08 -16.27
CA GLU A 377 -5.21 -20.94 -17.43
C GLU A 377 -4.08 -21.92 -17.78
N THR A 378 -2.83 -21.51 -17.55
CA THR A 378 -1.66 -22.33 -17.88
C THR A 378 -1.32 -23.33 -16.78
N THR A 379 -1.53 -22.96 -15.51
CA THR A 379 -1.02 -23.72 -14.35
C THR A 379 -2.10 -24.41 -13.53
N GLU A 380 -3.36 -23.99 -13.69
CA GLU A 380 -4.50 -24.33 -12.83
C GLU A 380 -4.23 -24.10 -11.33
N GLU A 381 -3.31 -23.17 -11.00
CA GLU A 381 -2.89 -22.93 -9.63
C GLU A 381 -4.04 -22.34 -8.79
N SER A 382 -4.24 -22.89 -7.59
CA SER A 382 -5.42 -22.63 -6.76
C SER A 382 -5.42 -21.24 -6.12
N PHE A 383 -4.26 -20.67 -5.80
CA PHE A 383 -4.14 -19.31 -5.29
C PHE A 383 -4.46 -18.27 -6.37
N ALA A 384 -3.99 -18.46 -7.61
CA ALA A 384 -4.37 -17.62 -8.75
C ALA A 384 -5.88 -17.65 -9.00
N ARG A 385 -6.50 -18.84 -8.94
CA ARG A 385 -7.96 -18.99 -8.98
C ARG A 385 -8.65 -18.18 -7.89
N LEU A 386 -8.17 -18.24 -6.65
CA LEU A 386 -8.73 -17.49 -5.53
C LEU A 386 -8.65 -15.98 -5.75
N VAL A 387 -7.55 -15.48 -6.34
CA VAL A 387 -7.39 -14.06 -6.71
C VAL A 387 -8.44 -13.64 -7.74
N LEU A 388 -8.69 -14.46 -8.76
CA LEU A 388 -9.72 -14.20 -9.78
C LEU A 388 -11.14 -14.23 -9.19
N LEU A 389 -11.42 -15.18 -8.30
CA LEU A 389 -12.69 -15.23 -7.57
C LEU A 389 -12.88 -13.99 -6.67
N ASP A 390 -11.85 -13.54 -5.94
CA ASP A 390 -11.97 -12.31 -5.13
C ASP A 390 -12.22 -11.09 -6.02
N ALA A 391 -11.59 -11.02 -7.20
CA ALA A 391 -11.82 -9.95 -8.17
C ALA A 391 -13.28 -9.92 -8.66
N LEU A 392 -13.86 -11.07 -9.01
CA LEU A 392 -15.28 -11.18 -9.40
C LEU A 392 -16.22 -10.79 -8.25
N ARG A 393 -15.96 -11.31 -7.04
CA ARG A 393 -16.74 -10.98 -5.84
C ARG A 393 -16.77 -9.47 -5.60
N ARG A 394 -15.62 -8.80 -5.76
CA ARG A 394 -15.51 -7.34 -5.61
C ARG A 394 -16.31 -6.58 -6.66
N GLY A 395 -16.24 -6.99 -7.92
CA GLY A 395 -17.09 -6.43 -8.98
C GLY A 395 -18.57 -6.52 -8.62
N LEU A 396 -19.02 -7.70 -8.15
CA LEU A 396 -20.39 -7.97 -7.69
C LEU A 396 -20.84 -7.19 -6.44
N ARG A 397 -19.93 -6.48 -5.74
CA ARG A 397 -20.33 -5.54 -4.68
C ARG A 397 -20.87 -4.23 -5.22
N THR A 398 -20.48 -3.88 -6.45
CA THR A 398 -20.74 -2.58 -7.04
C THR A 398 -21.53 -2.66 -8.36
N ALA A 399 -21.74 -3.86 -8.90
CA ALA A 399 -22.50 -4.10 -10.12
C ALA A 399 -23.41 -5.32 -9.97
N THR A 400 -24.43 -5.39 -10.82
CA THR A 400 -25.24 -6.61 -11.01
C THR A 400 -24.42 -7.67 -11.74
N PRO A 401 -24.79 -8.96 -11.65
CA PRO A 401 -24.11 -10.00 -12.42
C PRO A 401 -24.09 -9.74 -13.93
N GLU A 402 -25.18 -9.22 -14.47
CA GLU A 402 -25.31 -8.86 -15.88
C GLU A 402 -24.44 -7.63 -16.20
N GLY A 403 -24.34 -6.68 -15.26
CA GLY A 403 -23.45 -5.52 -15.35
C GLY A 403 -21.97 -5.88 -15.45
N LEU A 404 -21.55 -7.02 -14.88
CA LEU A 404 -20.18 -7.53 -15.05
C LEU A 404 -19.92 -8.15 -16.43
N LEU A 405 -20.98 -8.51 -17.17
CA LEU A 405 -20.87 -9.07 -18.52
C LEU A 405 -20.96 -8.01 -19.62
N VAL A 406 -21.51 -6.83 -19.33
CA VAL A 406 -21.53 -5.71 -20.29
C VAL A 406 -20.10 -5.49 -20.78
N GLU A 407 -19.90 -5.58 -22.10
CA GLU A 407 -18.58 -5.62 -22.75
C GLU A 407 -17.61 -4.66 -22.07
N SER A 408 -16.74 -5.24 -21.25
CA SER A 408 -15.73 -4.45 -20.57
C SER A 408 -14.71 -4.08 -21.61
N THR A 409 -14.56 -2.78 -21.86
CA THR A 409 -13.48 -2.26 -22.69
C THR A 409 -12.08 -2.62 -22.15
N ASP A 410 -11.98 -3.10 -20.90
CA ASP A 410 -10.73 -3.60 -20.34
C ASP A 410 -10.54 -5.11 -20.52
N LEU A 411 -9.33 -5.48 -20.91
CA LEU A 411 -8.92 -6.86 -21.23
C LEU A 411 -9.10 -7.82 -20.06
N PHE A 412 -8.84 -7.36 -18.83
CA PHE A 412 -8.89 -8.21 -17.64
C PHE A 412 -10.31 -8.67 -17.31
N SER A 413 -11.26 -7.73 -17.24
CA SER A 413 -12.62 -8.05 -16.79
C SER A 413 -13.29 -9.09 -17.69
N GLY A 414 -13.20 -8.92 -19.01
CA GLY A 414 -13.70 -9.86 -20.00
C GLY A 414 -13.03 -11.24 -19.90
N ALA A 415 -11.71 -11.27 -19.69
CA ALA A 415 -10.98 -12.52 -19.50
C ALA A 415 -11.35 -13.23 -18.18
N ALA A 416 -11.53 -12.47 -17.10
CA ALA A 416 -11.88 -13.00 -15.79
C ALA A 416 -13.27 -13.64 -15.77
N VAL A 417 -14.29 -13.01 -16.41
CA VAL A 417 -15.64 -13.58 -16.47
C VAL A 417 -15.73 -14.81 -17.39
N ARG A 418 -14.84 -14.93 -18.37
CA ARG A 418 -14.72 -16.08 -19.28
C ARG A 418 -13.76 -17.16 -18.78
N SER A 419 -13.05 -16.92 -17.68
CA SER A 419 -12.15 -17.91 -17.09
C SER A 419 -12.95 -19.08 -16.51
N PRO A 420 -12.54 -20.34 -16.73
CA PRO A 420 -13.25 -21.53 -16.23
C PRO A 420 -12.97 -21.75 -14.74
N LEU A 421 -13.56 -20.90 -13.88
CA LEU A 421 -13.25 -20.84 -12.46
C LEU A 421 -14.09 -21.80 -11.61
N PHE A 422 -15.34 -22.06 -11.99
CA PHE A 422 -16.32 -22.72 -11.12
C PHE A 422 -16.43 -24.21 -11.46
N ARG A 423 -16.73 -25.05 -10.47
CA ARG A 423 -16.90 -26.51 -10.71
C ARG A 423 -18.33 -26.93 -10.39
N ALA A 424 -18.84 -27.91 -11.12
CA ALA A 424 -20.10 -28.57 -10.75
C ALA A 424 -19.83 -29.89 -10.00
N TRP A 425 -20.76 -30.29 -9.15
CA TRP A 425 -20.74 -31.61 -8.52
C TRP A 425 -20.82 -32.72 -9.56
N GLY A 426 -19.97 -33.74 -9.40
CA GLY A 426 -19.94 -34.93 -10.27
C GLY A 426 -19.37 -34.70 -11.67
N GLY A 427 -19.02 -33.46 -12.04
CA GLY A 427 -18.41 -33.12 -13.32
C GLY A 427 -16.91 -32.84 -13.21
N ARG A 428 -16.18 -33.09 -14.30
CA ARG A 428 -14.81 -32.57 -14.51
C ARG A 428 -14.80 -31.22 -15.23
N ARG A 429 -15.95 -30.81 -15.78
CA ARG A 429 -16.12 -29.53 -16.48
C ARG A 429 -16.09 -28.39 -15.47
N HIS A 430 -15.29 -27.39 -15.79
CA HIS A 430 -15.37 -26.09 -15.16
C HIS A 430 -16.30 -25.16 -15.94
N TYR A 431 -16.90 -24.23 -15.23
CA TYR A 431 -17.84 -23.25 -15.74
C TYR A 431 -17.26 -21.86 -15.60
N THR A 432 -17.56 -21.01 -16.58
CA THR A 432 -17.20 -19.59 -16.53
C THR A 432 -18.26 -18.79 -15.78
N PHE A 433 -17.93 -17.56 -15.35
CA PHE A 433 -18.94 -16.70 -14.71
C PHE A 433 -20.08 -16.36 -15.69
N GLU A 434 -19.75 -16.13 -16.96
CA GLU A 434 -20.71 -15.89 -18.04
C GLU A 434 -21.73 -17.04 -18.17
N GLU A 435 -21.26 -18.29 -18.14
CA GLU A 435 -22.14 -19.47 -18.15
C GLU A 435 -23.04 -19.53 -16.91
N LEU A 436 -22.54 -19.13 -15.74
CA LEU A 436 -23.37 -19.09 -14.52
C LEU A 436 -24.48 -18.05 -14.60
N VAL A 437 -24.18 -16.86 -15.15
CA VAL A 437 -25.19 -15.82 -15.38
C VAL A 437 -26.21 -16.28 -16.41
N ALA A 438 -25.79 -16.97 -17.48
CA ALA A 438 -26.70 -17.56 -18.45
C ALA A 438 -27.61 -18.64 -17.81
N LEU A 439 -27.05 -19.50 -16.94
CA LEU A 439 -27.84 -20.46 -16.16
C LEU A 439 -28.84 -19.75 -15.23
N LYS A 440 -28.46 -18.63 -14.61
CA LYS A 440 -29.34 -17.82 -13.76
C LYS A 440 -30.47 -17.20 -14.57
N ALA A 441 -30.17 -16.59 -15.72
CA ALA A 441 -31.16 -16.00 -16.61
C ALA A 441 -32.18 -17.04 -17.12
N ALA A 442 -31.77 -18.30 -17.25
CA ALA A 442 -32.63 -19.42 -17.60
C ALA A 442 -33.34 -20.08 -16.40
N ASP A 443 -33.22 -19.55 -15.17
CA ASP A 443 -33.72 -20.14 -13.92
C ASP A 443 -33.22 -21.58 -13.66
N ARG A 444 -32.00 -21.87 -14.12
CA ARG A 444 -31.33 -23.18 -14.00
C ARG A 444 -30.10 -23.16 -13.09
N PHE A 445 -29.70 -21.99 -12.58
CA PHE A 445 -28.56 -21.89 -11.68
C PHE A 445 -28.89 -22.52 -10.33
N ARG A 446 -28.09 -23.53 -9.95
CA ARG A 446 -28.17 -24.21 -8.65
C ARG A 446 -26.77 -24.32 -8.09
N ALA A 447 -26.59 -24.00 -6.81
CA ALA A 447 -25.30 -24.11 -6.14
C ALA A 447 -25.47 -24.66 -4.73
N THR A 448 -24.52 -25.48 -4.29
CA THR A 448 -24.46 -26.00 -2.92
C THR A 448 -23.02 -26.29 -2.49
N SER A 449 -22.77 -26.13 -1.20
CA SER A 449 -21.50 -26.47 -0.55
C SER A 449 -21.37 -27.96 -0.20
N TYR A 450 -22.41 -28.78 -0.41
CA TYR A 450 -22.40 -30.22 -0.11
C TYR A 450 -22.73 -31.05 -1.34
N ARG A 451 -22.31 -32.32 -1.33
CA ARG A 451 -22.57 -33.24 -2.44
C ARG A 451 -24.08 -33.47 -2.58
N PRO A 452 -24.70 -33.08 -3.71
CA PRO A 452 -26.11 -33.27 -3.92
C PRO A 452 -26.46 -34.76 -4.03
N ALA A 453 -27.71 -35.09 -3.73
CA ALA A 453 -28.23 -36.42 -3.99
C ALA A 453 -28.28 -36.70 -5.50
N ARG A 454 -28.15 -37.96 -5.91
CA ARG A 454 -28.05 -38.33 -7.33
C ARG A 454 -29.22 -37.81 -8.18
N TRP A 455 -30.43 -37.79 -7.61
CA TRP A 455 -31.66 -37.32 -8.26
C TRP A 455 -31.76 -35.79 -8.39
N GLU A 456 -31.03 -35.03 -7.56
CA GLU A 456 -31.04 -33.55 -7.65
C GLU A 456 -30.38 -33.05 -8.95
N GLY A 457 -29.51 -33.87 -9.55
CA GLY A 457 -28.79 -33.56 -10.80
C GLY A 457 -29.65 -33.58 -12.07
N GLU A 458 -30.91 -34.05 -12.01
CA GLU A 458 -31.80 -34.12 -13.18
C GLU A 458 -32.18 -32.73 -13.73
N GLY A 459 -32.09 -31.68 -12.90
CA GLY A 459 -32.41 -30.29 -13.28
C GLY A 459 -31.29 -29.50 -13.95
N GLY A 460 -30.10 -30.09 -14.13
CA GLY A 460 -28.93 -29.40 -14.66
C GLY A 460 -27.72 -29.44 -13.70
N PRO A 461 -26.63 -28.76 -14.05
CA PRO A 461 -25.41 -28.82 -13.27
C PRO A 461 -25.59 -28.09 -11.94
N ILE A 462 -25.20 -28.75 -10.84
CA ILE A 462 -25.22 -28.17 -9.51
C ILE A 462 -23.81 -27.68 -9.18
N MET A 463 -23.63 -26.37 -9.07
CA MET A 463 -22.35 -25.75 -8.77
C MET A 463 -21.87 -26.10 -7.37
N ARG A 464 -20.57 -26.35 -7.27
CA ARG A 464 -19.86 -26.67 -6.04
C ARG A 464 -19.23 -25.40 -5.51
N ALA A 465 -19.59 -25.02 -4.29
CA ALA A 465 -19.02 -23.88 -3.59
C ALA A 465 -17.97 -24.36 -2.59
N ASP A 466 -16.74 -24.51 -3.05
CA ASP A 466 -15.63 -25.07 -2.28
C ASP A 466 -15.05 -24.07 -1.27
N ASP A 467 -15.09 -22.78 -1.61
CA ASP A 467 -14.58 -21.72 -0.76
C ASP A 467 -15.66 -20.67 -0.42
N SER A 468 -15.38 -19.79 0.55
CA SER A 468 -16.35 -18.77 0.96
C SER A 468 -16.57 -17.67 -0.09
N VAL A 469 -15.58 -17.44 -0.96
CA VAL A 469 -15.65 -16.40 -1.99
C VAL A 469 -16.64 -16.84 -3.06
N GLU A 470 -16.59 -18.10 -3.49
CA GLU A 470 -17.59 -18.72 -4.34
C GLU A 470 -18.98 -18.68 -3.73
N ARG A 471 -19.11 -19.00 -2.42
CA ARG A 471 -20.40 -18.92 -1.72
C ARG A 471 -20.98 -17.51 -1.80
N ASP A 472 -20.17 -16.46 -1.61
CA ASP A 472 -20.65 -15.07 -1.73
C ASP A 472 -21.01 -14.71 -3.18
N ILE A 473 -20.22 -15.15 -4.16
CA ILE A 473 -20.53 -14.97 -5.58
C ILE A 473 -21.87 -15.63 -5.92
N PHE A 474 -22.07 -16.88 -5.54
CA PHE A 474 -23.29 -17.64 -5.81
C PHE A 474 -24.50 -17.07 -5.10
N ARG A 475 -24.34 -16.58 -3.86
CA ARG A 475 -25.37 -15.86 -3.11
C ARG A 475 -25.85 -14.61 -3.86
N ARG A 476 -24.91 -13.83 -4.38
CA ARG A 476 -25.22 -12.63 -5.17
C ARG A 476 -25.84 -12.98 -6.53
N LEU A 477 -25.40 -14.08 -7.14
CA LEU A 477 -26.01 -14.61 -8.38
C LEU A 477 -27.44 -15.06 -8.16
N SER A 478 -27.72 -15.83 -7.11
CA SER A 478 -29.07 -16.36 -6.86
C SER A 478 -30.05 -15.33 -6.28
N GLY A 479 -29.55 -14.16 -5.85
CA GLY A 479 -30.35 -13.18 -5.11
C GLY A 479 -30.79 -13.66 -3.73
N MET A 480 -30.30 -14.81 -3.27
CA MET A 480 -30.61 -15.35 -1.95
C MET A 480 -29.91 -14.51 -0.89
N LYS A 481 -30.62 -14.17 0.19
CA LYS A 481 -30.02 -13.43 1.32
C LYS A 481 -28.91 -14.23 2.00
N GLU A 482 -29.07 -15.55 2.04
CA GLU A 482 -28.11 -16.54 2.53
C GLU A 482 -28.11 -17.74 1.58
N MET A 483 -26.93 -18.21 1.19
CA MET A 483 -26.83 -19.52 0.54
C MET A 483 -26.75 -20.55 1.67
N PRO A 484 -27.63 -21.58 1.71
CA PRO A 484 -27.72 -22.50 2.84
C PRO A 484 -26.34 -23.11 3.10
N ALA A 485 -25.76 -22.74 4.24
CA ALA A 485 -24.46 -23.20 4.64
C ALA A 485 -24.61 -24.62 5.16
N ALA A 486 -24.37 -25.60 4.29
CA ALA A 486 -24.35 -27.02 4.66
C ALA A 486 -25.52 -27.47 5.55
N ALA A 487 -26.76 -27.39 5.05
CA ALA A 487 -27.89 -28.06 5.68
C ALA A 487 -28.85 -28.62 4.62
N ARG A 488 -28.44 -29.72 3.97
CA ARG A 488 -29.36 -30.77 3.48
C ARG A 488 -28.57 -31.98 2.97
N ALA A 489 -28.08 -32.77 3.92
CA ALA A 489 -27.82 -34.19 3.67
C ALA A 489 -28.77 -34.99 4.57
N GLU A 490 -30.02 -35.13 4.15
CA GLU A 490 -30.87 -36.22 4.62
C GLU A 490 -31.55 -36.89 3.44
N ASP A 491 -31.01 -38.04 3.04
CA ASP A 491 -31.83 -39.25 2.96
C ASP A 491 -31.29 -40.22 4.00
N ILE A 492 -31.72 -40.01 5.25
CA ILE A 492 -31.66 -41.02 6.31
C ILE A 492 -32.88 -41.88 6.03
N ALA A 493 -32.66 -43.15 5.69
CA ALA A 493 -33.67 -44.09 5.20
C ALA A 493 -34.78 -44.45 6.23
N HIS A 494 -35.36 -43.48 6.96
CA HIS A 494 -36.78 -43.33 7.35
C HIS A 494 -36.94 -42.17 8.37
N PRO A 495 -37.27 -40.93 7.95
CA PRO A 495 -37.65 -39.86 8.85
C PRO A 495 -39.17 -39.88 9.07
N SER A 496 -39.60 -39.93 10.34
CA SER A 496 -41.02 -39.87 10.69
C SER A 496 -41.63 -38.52 10.31
N ILE A 497 -42.94 -38.51 9.99
CA ILE A 497 -43.70 -37.29 9.67
C ILE A 497 -43.58 -36.24 10.80
N LEU A 498 -43.36 -36.69 12.04
CA LEU A 498 -43.19 -35.85 13.23
C LEU A 498 -41.86 -35.07 13.25
N SER A 499 -40.76 -35.58 12.68
CA SER A 499 -39.52 -34.79 12.59
C SER A 499 -39.66 -33.63 11.61
N ARG A 500 -40.36 -33.86 10.49
CA ARG A 500 -40.64 -32.83 9.47
C ARG A 500 -41.52 -31.70 9.98
N LEU A 501 -42.47 -31.98 10.88
CA LEU A 501 -43.33 -30.97 11.47
C LEU A 501 -42.62 -30.15 12.56
N ARG A 502 -41.76 -30.81 13.35
CA ARG A 502 -40.99 -30.18 14.43
C ARG A 502 -39.90 -29.26 13.91
N ASP A 503 -39.21 -29.64 12.83
CA ASP A 503 -38.16 -28.80 12.24
C ASP A 503 -38.74 -27.57 11.52
N ARG A 504 -39.94 -27.70 10.94
CA ARG A 504 -40.67 -26.59 10.29
C ARG A 504 -41.27 -25.58 11.28
N LEU A 505 -41.46 -25.98 12.55
CA LEU A 505 -41.93 -25.12 13.64
C LEU A 505 -40.78 -24.48 14.46
N MET A 506 -39.55 -25.00 14.39
CA MET A 506 -38.44 -24.63 15.29
C MET A 506 -37.25 -23.95 14.60
N SER A 507 -37.25 -23.82 13.27
CA SER A 507 -36.13 -23.20 12.52
C SER A 507 -36.46 -21.77 12.07
N GLY A 508 -36.13 -20.78 12.91
CA GLY A 508 -36.02 -19.39 12.46
C GLY A 508 -34.77 -19.17 11.57
N PRO A 509 -34.69 -18.01 10.87
CA PRO A 509 -33.75 -17.75 9.76
C PRO A 509 -32.25 -17.68 10.10
N ARG A 510 -31.81 -18.15 11.28
CA ARG A 510 -30.40 -18.15 11.74
C ARG A 510 -29.92 -19.54 12.19
N ALA A 511 -30.68 -20.60 11.93
CA ALA A 511 -30.54 -21.89 12.61
C ALA A 511 -29.71 -22.96 11.87
N GLU A 512 -29.25 -22.75 10.64
CA GLU A 512 -28.76 -23.89 9.84
C GLU A 512 -27.36 -24.40 10.21
N TYR A 513 -26.48 -23.59 10.80
CA TYR A 513 -25.27 -24.11 11.48
C TYR A 513 -25.58 -24.82 12.81
N SER A 514 -26.73 -24.51 13.43
CA SER A 514 -27.05 -24.95 14.80
C SER A 514 -27.67 -26.35 14.88
N LEU A 515 -28.21 -26.87 13.77
CA LEU A 515 -29.02 -28.10 13.78
C LEU A 515 -28.21 -29.38 14.07
N PHE A 516 -26.88 -29.35 13.97
CA PHE A 516 -26.03 -30.52 14.23
C PHE A 516 -24.99 -30.34 15.35
N GLN A 517 -25.00 -29.20 16.05
CA GLN A 517 -23.97 -28.85 17.03
C GLN A 517 -24.50 -29.03 18.46
N ARG A 518 -24.26 -30.19 19.06
CA ARG A 518 -24.58 -30.40 20.49
C ARG A 518 -23.40 -29.92 21.34
N ALA A 519 -23.67 -28.97 22.23
CA ALA A 519 -22.77 -28.71 23.35
C ALA A 519 -22.61 -30.00 24.14
N ILE A 520 -21.37 -30.39 24.40
CA ILE A 520 -21.09 -31.58 25.21
C ILE A 520 -20.84 -31.11 26.64
N ASN A 521 -21.45 -31.79 27.61
CA ASN A 521 -21.15 -31.54 29.01
C ASN A 521 -19.65 -31.80 29.26
N PRO A 522 -18.88 -30.84 29.80
CA PRO A 522 -17.45 -31.03 30.10
C PRO A 522 -17.16 -32.27 30.97
N ARG A 523 -18.13 -32.73 31.76
CA ARG A 523 -18.01 -33.95 32.56
C ARG A 523 -18.02 -35.24 31.74
N SER A 524 -18.60 -35.21 30.54
CA SER A 524 -18.69 -36.37 29.64
C SER A 524 -17.55 -36.50 28.63
N VAL A 525 -16.62 -35.53 28.57
CA VAL A 525 -15.41 -35.65 27.73
C VAL A 525 -14.30 -36.42 28.43
N THR A 526 -13.41 -37.05 27.66
CA THR A 526 -12.29 -37.81 28.21
C THR A 526 -11.32 -36.88 28.97
N PRO A 527 -10.64 -37.37 30.02
CA PRO A 527 -9.69 -36.56 30.80
C PRO A 527 -8.61 -35.89 29.95
N GLY A 528 -8.02 -36.62 28.99
CA GLY A 528 -6.99 -36.08 28.10
C GLY A 528 -7.49 -34.96 27.17
N LEU A 529 -8.76 -35.02 26.75
CA LEU A 529 -9.35 -33.94 25.95
C LEU A 529 -9.62 -32.69 26.79
N ARG A 530 -10.02 -32.88 28.06
CA ARG A 530 -10.17 -31.77 29.01
C ARG A 530 -8.83 -31.10 29.27
N ALA A 531 -7.80 -31.89 29.57
CA ALA A 531 -6.43 -31.40 29.77
C ALA A 531 -5.90 -30.61 28.56
N LEU A 532 -6.20 -31.07 27.34
CA LEU A 532 -5.84 -30.36 26.10
C LEU A 532 -6.50 -28.98 25.99
N VAL A 533 -7.81 -28.88 26.24
CA VAL A 533 -8.55 -27.60 26.17
C VAL A 533 -8.16 -26.67 27.33
N ASP A 534 -7.93 -27.21 28.52
CA ASP A 534 -7.45 -26.44 29.67
C ASP A 534 -6.05 -25.86 29.40
N ALA A 535 -5.14 -26.66 28.82
CA ALA A 535 -3.82 -26.19 28.43
C ALA A 535 -3.88 -25.08 27.36
N LEU A 536 -4.78 -25.20 26.36
CA LEU A 536 -4.97 -24.17 25.36
C LEU A 536 -5.59 -22.89 25.93
N THR A 537 -6.51 -23.03 26.89
CA THR A 537 -7.13 -21.91 27.62
C THR A 537 -6.10 -21.19 28.48
N ALA A 538 -5.27 -21.93 29.21
CA ALA A 538 -4.18 -21.39 30.01
C ALA A 538 -3.16 -20.66 29.13
N PHE A 539 -2.83 -21.22 27.96
CA PHE A 539 -1.96 -20.57 26.97
C PHE A 539 -2.55 -19.23 26.50
N LEU A 540 -3.83 -19.20 26.10
CA LEU A 540 -4.51 -17.96 25.69
C LEU A 540 -4.58 -16.91 26.80
N GLY A 541 -4.66 -17.34 28.06
CA GLY A 541 -4.66 -16.46 29.23
C GLY A 541 -3.28 -15.89 29.61
N THR A 542 -2.21 -16.26 28.92
CA THR A 542 -0.88 -15.69 29.23
C THR A 542 -0.76 -14.23 28.77
N PRO A 543 0.01 -13.39 29.49
CA PRO A 543 0.25 -12.00 29.09
C PRO A 543 0.89 -11.89 27.70
N GLU A 544 1.84 -12.78 27.37
CA GLU A 544 2.53 -12.77 26.08
C GLU A 544 1.57 -12.98 24.91
N VAL A 545 0.59 -13.88 25.07
CA VAL A 545 -0.42 -14.13 24.04
C VAL A 545 -1.38 -12.95 23.97
N SER A 546 -1.89 -12.49 25.11
CA SER A 546 -2.83 -11.37 25.19
C SER A 546 -2.26 -10.11 24.54
N GLU A 547 -0.98 -9.79 24.78
CA GLU A 547 -0.28 -8.68 24.13
C GLU A 547 -0.14 -8.91 22.62
N ALA A 548 0.25 -10.12 22.22
CA ALA A 548 0.52 -10.44 20.82
C ALA A 548 -0.74 -10.41 19.94
N ILE A 549 -1.89 -10.85 20.45
CA ILE A 549 -3.14 -10.92 19.68
C ILE A 549 -4.13 -9.79 19.97
N GLY A 550 -3.98 -9.07 21.09
CA GLY A 550 -4.88 -7.98 21.48
C GLY A 550 -4.92 -6.81 20.49
N ARG A 551 -3.90 -6.67 19.64
CA ARG A 551 -3.88 -5.70 18.53
C ARG A 551 -4.52 -6.22 17.24
N LEU A 552 -4.77 -7.53 17.14
CA LEU A 552 -5.19 -8.22 15.92
C LEU A 552 -6.66 -8.68 15.97
N VAL A 553 -7.14 -9.07 17.15
CA VAL A 553 -8.50 -9.58 17.36
C VAL A 553 -9.35 -8.51 18.03
N PRO A 554 -10.50 -8.13 17.47
CA PRO A 554 -11.40 -7.18 18.12
C PRO A 554 -12.12 -7.84 19.31
N GLY A 555 -12.05 -7.19 20.48
CA GLY A 555 -12.81 -7.59 21.67
C GLY A 555 -12.14 -8.69 22.53
N PRO A 556 -12.89 -9.25 23.50
CA PRO A 556 -12.37 -10.30 24.38
C PRO A 556 -12.11 -11.59 23.61
N LEU A 557 -11.11 -12.36 24.07
CA LEU A 557 -10.80 -13.67 23.49
C LEU A 557 -11.95 -14.65 23.69
N PRO A 558 -12.19 -15.54 22.71
CA PRO A 558 -13.26 -16.50 22.81
C PRO A 558 -12.94 -17.56 23.87
N HIS A 559 -13.97 -17.99 24.59
CA HIS A 559 -13.89 -19.15 25.46
C HIS A 559 -13.67 -20.42 24.64
N LEU A 560 -12.94 -21.38 25.20
CA LEU A 560 -12.73 -22.68 24.55
C LEU A 560 -13.63 -23.73 25.19
N GLY A 561 -14.27 -24.55 24.35
CA GLY A 561 -15.26 -25.53 24.80
C GLY A 561 -15.25 -26.82 23.99
N PHE A 562 -16.25 -27.66 24.27
CA PHE A 562 -16.40 -28.98 23.64
C PHE A 562 -17.68 -29.03 22.80
N GLY A 563 -17.57 -29.52 21.57
CA GLY A 563 -18.71 -29.77 20.70
C GLY A 563 -18.62 -31.13 20.03
N CYS A 564 -19.77 -31.66 19.62
CA CYS A 564 -19.83 -32.80 18.71
C CYS A 564 -20.44 -32.35 17.40
N SER A 565 -19.75 -32.62 16.30
CA SER A 565 -20.32 -32.51 14.96
C SER A 565 -20.13 -33.83 14.23
N ARG A 566 -21.21 -34.36 13.65
CA ARG A 566 -21.16 -35.55 12.77
C ARG A 566 -20.47 -35.25 11.44
N ASN A 567 -20.42 -33.97 11.06
CA ASN A 567 -19.67 -33.52 9.91
C ASN A 567 -18.18 -33.52 10.27
N ALA A 568 -17.46 -34.54 9.80
CA ALA A 568 -16.06 -34.81 10.10
C ALA A 568 -15.07 -33.78 9.50
N PHE A 569 -15.54 -32.65 8.98
CA PHE A 569 -14.75 -31.76 8.13
C PHE A 569 -13.68 -30.96 8.86
N GLY A 570 -13.70 -30.86 10.20
CA GLY A 570 -12.64 -30.16 10.91
C GLY A 570 -12.53 -30.41 12.42
N PRO A 571 -11.42 -29.93 13.03
CA PRO A 571 -11.13 -30.02 14.46
C PRO A 571 -12.03 -29.12 15.33
N VAL A 572 -12.77 -28.19 14.73
CA VAL A 572 -13.68 -27.26 15.41
C VAL A 572 -15.11 -27.62 15.03
N ALA A 573 -15.95 -27.81 16.04
CA ALA A 573 -17.36 -28.16 15.88
C ALA A 573 -18.24 -26.91 15.68
N ALA A 574 -17.87 -25.79 16.30
CA ALA A 574 -18.61 -24.52 16.20
C ALA A 574 -17.74 -23.32 16.63
N TYR A 575 -18.00 -22.18 16.01
CA TYR A 575 -17.69 -20.86 16.54
C TYR A 575 -19.01 -20.11 16.78
N ARG A 576 -19.35 -19.79 18.03
CA ARG A 576 -20.62 -19.09 18.34
C ARG A 576 -20.52 -18.25 19.61
N MET A 577 -20.97 -17.00 19.55
CA MET A 577 -21.09 -16.08 20.71
C MET A 577 -19.80 -15.95 21.53
N GLY A 578 -18.64 -15.85 20.88
CA GLY A 578 -17.36 -15.77 21.59
C GLY A 578 -16.93 -17.10 22.21
N GLU A 579 -17.31 -18.24 21.64
CA GLU A 579 -16.84 -19.57 22.05
C GLU A 579 -16.35 -20.37 20.83
N ILE A 580 -15.13 -20.93 20.91
CA ILE A 580 -14.57 -21.93 19.99
C ILE A 580 -14.77 -23.31 20.60
N ARG A 581 -15.57 -24.17 19.96
CA ARG A 581 -15.83 -25.53 20.44
C ARG A 581 -15.04 -26.55 19.63
N PHE A 582 -14.17 -27.33 20.26
CA PHE A 582 -13.43 -28.39 19.58
C PHE A 582 -14.29 -29.63 19.34
N ASN A 583 -14.18 -30.22 18.15
CA ASN A 583 -14.94 -31.40 17.76
C ASN A 583 -14.33 -32.66 18.41
N THR A 584 -15.00 -33.17 19.43
CA THR A 584 -14.53 -34.32 20.21
C THR A 584 -14.51 -35.63 19.41
N ALA A 585 -15.27 -35.70 18.31
CA ALA A 585 -15.27 -36.85 17.40
C ALA A 585 -14.09 -36.80 16.39
N HIS A 586 -13.47 -35.63 16.19
CA HIS A 586 -12.45 -35.45 15.17
C HIS A 586 -11.17 -36.24 15.48
N ARG A 587 -10.63 -36.94 14.47
CA ARG A 587 -9.49 -37.86 14.63
C ARG A 587 -8.25 -37.16 15.19
N ILE A 588 -7.94 -35.96 14.70
CA ILE A 588 -6.76 -35.20 15.15
C ILE A 588 -6.93 -34.76 16.61
N ILE A 589 -8.12 -34.29 16.99
CA ILE A 589 -8.40 -33.88 18.38
C ILE A 589 -8.25 -35.07 19.33
N ARG A 590 -8.80 -36.23 18.97
CA ARG A 590 -8.62 -37.47 19.75
C ARG A 590 -7.17 -37.94 19.85
N ARG A 591 -6.36 -37.71 18.81
CA ARG A 591 -4.92 -38.05 18.82
C ARG A 591 -4.14 -37.10 19.72
N LEU A 592 -4.38 -35.78 19.61
CA LEU A 592 -3.72 -34.77 20.45
C LEU A 592 -4.11 -34.91 21.92
N ALA A 593 -5.36 -35.31 22.21
CA ALA A 593 -5.83 -35.60 23.55
C ALA A 593 -5.17 -36.84 24.21
N ARG A 594 -4.37 -37.61 23.47
CA ARG A 594 -3.59 -38.75 23.99
C ARG A 594 -2.11 -38.41 24.18
N VAL A 595 -1.68 -37.21 23.82
CA VAL A 595 -0.30 -36.76 24.05
C VAL A 595 -0.10 -36.59 25.55
N GLU A 596 0.98 -37.17 26.09
CA GLU A 596 1.28 -37.17 27.51
C GLU A 596 1.41 -35.76 28.09
N ASN A 597 2.03 -34.86 27.33
CA ASN A 597 2.07 -33.44 27.65
C ASN A 597 0.97 -32.66 26.88
N PRO A 598 -0.09 -32.18 27.56
CA PRO A 598 -1.19 -31.48 26.91
C PRO A 598 -0.77 -30.13 26.31
N GLU A 599 0.32 -29.51 26.79
CA GLU A 599 0.82 -28.25 26.24
C GLU A 599 1.36 -28.45 24.82
N ILE A 600 2.05 -29.56 24.54
CA ILE A 600 2.48 -29.92 23.19
C ILE A 600 1.27 -30.10 22.27
N GLY A 601 0.22 -30.76 22.79
CA GLY A 601 -1.05 -30.89 22.09
C GLY A 601 -1.69 -29.52 21.78
N ALA A 602 -1.65 -28.58 22.74
CA ALA A 602 -2.15 -27.23 22.57
C ALA A 602 -1.32 -26.45 21.53
N ARG A 603 0.02 -26.58 21.52
CA ARG A 603 0.89 -25.99 20.49
C ARG A 603 0.53 -26.50 19.09
N ALA A 604 0.21 -27.79 18.95
CA ALA A 604 -0.20 -28.37 17.68
C ALA A 604 -1.55 -27.83 17.16
N LEU A 605 -2.36 -27.21 18.03
CA LEU A 605 -3.63 -26.58 17.65
C LEU A 605 -3.53 -25.09 17.30
N LEU A 606 -2.36 -24.46 17.39
CA LEU A 606 -2.21 -23.03 17.07
C LEU A 606 -2.67 -22.66 15.64
N PRO A 607 -2.41 -23.46 14.58
CA PRO A 607 -2.93 -23.15 13.24
C PRO A 607 -4.46 -23.16 13.19
N VAL A 608 -5.10 -24.10 13.90
CA VAL A 608 -6.57 -24.18 14.00
C VAL A 608 -7.10 -22.97 14.75
N LEU A 609 -6.47 -22.64 15.88
CA LEU A 609 -6.88 -21.50 16.70
C LEU A 609 -6.72 -20.18 15.93
N ALA A 610 -5.62 -19.99 15.21
CA ALA A 610 -5.40 -18.81 14.37
C ALA A 610 -6.43 -18.70 13.23
N HIS A 611 -6.86 -19.83 12.66
CA HIS A 611 -7.95 -19.88 11.70
C HIS A 611 -9.28 -19.44 12.32
N GLU A 612 -9.65 -19.99 13.47
CA GLU A 612 -10.90 -19.64 14.14
C GLU A 612 -10.92 -18.20 14.67
N LEU A 613 -9.79 -17.70 15.19
CA LEU A 613 -9.66 -16.30 15.60
C LEU A 613 -9.77 -15.34 14.41
N ALA A 614 -9.33 -15.74 13.21
CA ALA A 614 -9.49 -14.92 12.02
C ALA A 614 -10.98 -14.74 11.63
N HIS A 615 -11.87 -15.67 12.00
CA HIS A 615 -13.33 -15.49 11.82
C HIS A 615 -13.90 -14.37 12.70
N MET A 616 -13.20 -13.97 13.76
CA MET A 616 -13.60 -12.82 14.58
C MET A 616 -13.36 -11.49 13.88
N CYS A 617 -12.37 -11.47 12.99
CA CYS A 617 -11.99 -10.29 12.23
C CYS A 617 -12.69 -10.25 10.87
N HIS A 618 -13.06 -11.41 10.33
CA HIS A 618 -13.58 -11.57 8.97
C HIS A 618 -14.74 -12.57 8.92
N GLU A 619 -15.83 -12.18 8.28
CA GLU A 619 -16.99 -13.08 8.09
C GLU A 619 -16.79 -14.10 6.95
N LEU A 620 -15.82 -13.86 6.06
CA LEU A 620 -15.58 -14.66 4.86
C LEU A 620 -14.12 -15.11 4.82
N HIS A 621 -13.89 -16.37 4.42
CA HIS A 621 -12.58 -16.92 4.03
C HIS A 621 -12.09 -16.30 2.70
N ASP A 622 -11.85 -14.99 2.70
CA ASP A 622 -11.19 -14.30 1.60
C ASP A 622 -9.69 -14.08 1.89
N LEU A 623 -8.99 -13.35 1.02
CA LEU A 623 -7.56 -13.09 1.17
C LEU A 623 -7.22 -12.38 2.48
N ASP A 624 -8.08 -11.49 2.99
CA ASP A 624 -7.82 -10.78 4.24
C ASP A 624 -7.94 -11.73 5.43
N PHE A 625 -8.90 -12.67 5.39
CA PHE A 625 -9.00 -13.75 6.36
C PHE A 625 -7.72 -14.57 6.42
N TYR A 626 -7.20 -15.05 5.28
CA TYR A 626 -5.99 -15.88 5.28
C TYR A 626 -4.75 -15.10 5.71
N ARG A 627 -4.65 -13.82 5.34
CA ARG A 627 -3.58 -12.92 5.82
C ARG A 627 -3.66 -12.76 7.34
N THR A 628 -4.84 -12.49 7.87
CA THR A 628 -5.07 -12.32 9.31
C THR A 628 -4.78 -13.61 10.06
N SER A 629 -5.24 -14.75 9.56
CA SER A 629 -4.94 -16.07 10.12
C SER A 629 -3.43 -16.34 10.18
N ARG A 630 -2.68 -16.00 9.12
CA ARG A 630 -1.22 -16.16 9.10
C ARG A 630 -0.52 -15.24 10.10
N THR A 631 -0.96 -13.98 10.20
CA THR A 631 -0.44 -13.01 11.18
C THR A 631 -0.71 -13.48 12.61
N LEU A 632 -1.93 -13.95 12.89
CA LEU A 632 -2.32 -14.54 14.18
C LEU A 632 -1.47 -15.77 14.49
N LEU A 633 -1.26 -16.67 13.52
CA LEU A 633 -0.41 -17.85 13.74
C LEU A 633 1.03 -17.47 14.10
N ARG A 634 1.63 -16.50 13.38
CA ARG A 634 2.98 -16.00 13.72
C ARG A 634 3.02 -15.41 15.12
N ALA A 635 2.05 -14.57 15.47
CA ALA A 635 1.94 -13.98 16.80
C ALA A 635 1.84 -15.04 17.90
N LEU A 636 0.98 -16.05 17.71
CA LEU A 636 0.81 -17.17 18.65
C LEU A 636 2.07 -18.02 18.78
N VAL A 637 2.79 -18.30 17.68
CA VAL A 637 4.05 -19.06 17.70
C VAL A 637 5.17 -18.27 18.38
N THR A 638 5.28 -16.96 18.13
CA THR A 638 6.25 -16.10 18.83
C THR A 638 5.96 -16.02 20.33
N ALA A 639 4.68 -15.87 20.71
CA ALA A 639 4.28 -15.89 22.11
C ALA A 639 4.58 -17.24 22.77
N ALA A 640 4.33 -18.35 22.07
CA ALA A 640 4.68 -19.69 22.52
C ALA A 640 6.19 -19.82 22.83
N ALA A 641 7.04 -19.39 21.90
CA ALA A 641 8.49 -19.44 22.06
C ALA A 641 8.97 -18.59 23.25
N ARG A 642 8.37 -17.42 23.49
CA ARG A 642 8.69 -16.56 24.65
C ARG A 642 8.33 -17.23 25.97
N ILE A 643 7.16 -17.86 26.05
CA ILE A 643 6.72 -18.60 27.25
C ILE A 643 7.68 -19.74 27.56
N ASP A 644 8.07 -20.49 26.54
CA ASP A 644 8.98 -21.63 26.69
C ASP A 644 10.38 -21.17 27.13
N ALA A 645 10.90 -20.10 26.53
CA ALA A 645 12.18 -19.49 26.93
C ALA A 645 12.18 -19.02 28.39
N ARG A 646 11.09 -18.37 28.85
CA ARG A 646 10.95 -17.95 30.25
C ARG A 646 10.99 -19.15 31.21
N ARG A 647 10.27 -20.23 30.89
CA ARG A 647 10.24 -21.44 31.74
C ARG A 647 11.61 -22.09 31.85
N LEU A 648 12.33 -22.19 30.73
CA LEU A 648 13.71 -22.70 30.73
C LEU A 648 14.65 -21.83 31.59
N GLY A 649 14.50 -20.51 31.53
CA GLY A 649 15.25 -19.58 32.37
C GLY A 649 14.94 -19.72 33.87
N CYS A 650 13.67 -19.91 34.24
CA CYS A 650 13.28 -20.13 35.63
C CYS A 650 13.81 -21.46 36.18
N SER A 651 13.74 -22.55 35.41
CA SER A 651 14.25 -23.86 35.85
C SER A 651 15.75 -23.86 36.08
N ALA A 652 16.51 -23.11 35.27
CA ALA A 652 17.95 -22.94 35.46
C ALA A 652 18.30 -22.19 36.75
N ALA A 653 17.50 -21.18 37.12
CA ALA A 653 17.71 -20.38 38.32
C ALA A 653 17.33 -21.10 39.63
N SER A 654 16.44 -22.09 39.59
CA SER A 654 16.02 -22.87 40.77
C SER A 654 16.89 -24.11 41.04
N GLY A 655 17.78 -24.47 40.12
CA GLY A 655 18.67 -25.64 40.22
C GLY A 655 20.08 -25.33 40.75
N SER A 656 20.36 -24.06 41.06
CA SER A 656 21.55 -23.57 41.78
C SER A 656 21.17 -23.22 43.20
#